data_AF-A0A913ZFE9-F1
#
_entry.id   AF-A0A913ZFE9-F1
#
_cell.length_a   1.000
_cell.length_b   1.000
_cell.length_c   1.000
_cell.angle_alpha   90.00
_cell.angle_beta   90.00
_cell.angle_gamma   90.00
#
_symmetry.space_group_name_H-M   'P 1'
#
loop_
_entity.id
_entity.type
_entity.pdbx_description
1 polymer ?
#
loop_
_entity_poly.entity_id
_entity_poly.type
_entity_poly.pdbx_seq_one_letter_code
_entity_poly.pdbx_strand_id
1 'polypeptide(L)'
;MGFAAAMTPKCFLLLVATSFLVTIATVPVVSAAACPSDRTLVTTSGQAYSNAAITTTGLACNNTTPPRWQVGVHTVFCTDVNDDTNCTFTVTVTDNEDPRITCPNDISRQLSVDDRFSVSWNSVTALDNVGVASSSCSPASGSSFKTFVGSAKTVTCTAVDDAGNTATCTFRVTLTDDVPPTITCPGNQTERTTNGEETRDIPWNIQTSDSVGVASRVCSRPDSNTVFSLGTTVVTCTARDAAGNDATCSFQVTILDGNPPVFTSCPTGTINKTIDSTEISWTLPTLSVRVTWDEPSAEDDDGVAPMVESSHSSGDEFPVGITDVTYNATDMAGNTKICSFSVAVEFQPPQEVSETFGTCQPTPCFNVAWTRSQDPTVSEYIISAWKGSQGESEALQDIVPNADSTYIRHEFKKQFSPGELYTIKVEAVVGQSRQLIGTMQQWTMPDMPGTIEVVPGTRSTTSVEVTWPRVSLQNVEQYRITSAGHHSGYVTKTTDKILLDNVFPNIWVNVYAVVGSGDMRKISSGRGKSVSFQDYQEESKLLALSTESTVRVYWKSNQSPSNEPHMLYIEPEDAEENYLTAFSGTQAEFTGLEPNTEYQIRLINNFGLSLSTSVKTKPGPPSNVRPTEVLNNSLTLEWDPPTEGDVESYEVYISPGDSTEPVEVSGTSHTFSSLTAMTEYFLRVVSVYDDVKSLPMTLMVTTGVTKPSPSPPLNIIAIALGVGLGVVALLLIIGIVVTCRKYRKLKAAMNTAAGYERAIPTVAKPATPRVPVKVDVDERRYENAAVADQMADREARGQKKGKSVPMVAMKPPTDYGDEYAYVAQQ
;
A
#
# COMPACT_ATOMS: atom_id res chain seq x y z
N MET A 1 42.25 -24.96 58.36
CA MET A 1 42.60 -24.21 57.13
C MET A 1 41.48 -23.22 56.86
N GLY A 2 41.70 -21.94 56.54
CA GLY A 2 42.94 -21.16 56.58
C GLY A 2 42.74 -19.74 56.02
N PHE A 3 43.24 -18.72 56.75
CA PHE A 3 43.42 -17.29 56.37
C PHE A 3 42.19 -16.51 55.84
N ALA A 4 41.64 -15.50 56.53
CA ALA A 4 42.18 -14.17 56.94
C ALA A 4 42.04 -13.10 55.83
N ALA A 5 41.79 -11.81 56.09
CA ALA A 5 41.66 -10.99 57.32
C ALA A 5 40.54 -9.91 57.13
N ALA A 6 40.20 -8.97 58.02
CA ALA A 6 40.82 -8.49 59.27
C ALA A 6 39.77 -7.96 60.29
N MET A 7 40.21 -7.56 61.48
CA MET A 7 39.38 -7.13 62.63
C MET A 7 39.81 -5.76 63.22
N THR A 8 38.93 -5.09 63.98
CA THR A 8 39.30 -4.18 65.09
C THR A 8 38.29 -4.25 66.26
N PRO A 9 38.72 -4.43 67.52
CA PRO A 9 37.85 -4.36 68.72
C PRO A 9 38.42 -3.53 69.90
N LYS A 10 37.63 -3.29 70.97
CA LYS A 10 38.11 -3.06 72.37
C LYS A 10 36.99 -3.08 73.44
N CYS A 11 37.35 -3.21 74.73
CA CYS A 11 36.40 -3.44 75.86
C CYS A 11 36.88 -2.93 77.26
N PHE A 12 35.92 -2.38 78.02
CA PHE A 12 35.55 -2.55 79.45
C PHE A 12 36.50 -2.54 80.70
N LEU A 13 35.92 -1.99 81.80
CA LEU A 13 36.00 -2.33 83.25
C LEU A 13 37.01 -1.63 84.22
N LEU A 14 36.57 -1.37 85.47
CA LEU A 14 37.33 -0.75 86.60
C LEU A 14 36.64 -1.00 87.99
N LEU A 15 37.40 -1.14 89.11
CA LEU A 15 36.97 -1.37 90.53
C LEU A 15 38.23 -1.35 91.49
N VAL A 16 38.31 -1.34 92.85
CA VAL A 16 37.45 -1.34 94.10
C VAL A 16 38.19 -0.55 95.23
N ALA A 17 37.55 -0.13 96.35
CA ALA A 17 38.23 0.18 97.66
C ALA A 17 37.28 0.09 98.92
N THR A 18 37.83 0.00 100.15
CA THR A 18 37.12 -0.38 101.42
C THR A 18 37.63 0.31 102.72
N SER A 19 36.92 0.20 103.88
CA SER A 19 37.32 0.76 105.20
C SER A 19 36.67 0.05 106.43
N PHE A 20 37.31 0.01 107.62
CA PHE A 20 36.69 -0.21 108.97
C PHE A 20 37.67 -0.02 110.17
N LEU A 21 37.19 0.19 111.42
CA LEU A 21 37.98 0.21 112.70
C LEU A 21 37.09 -0.01 113.97
N VAL A 22 37.67 -0.22 115.18
CA VAL A 22 37.02 -0.75 116.43
C VAL A 22 37.66 -0.23 117.76
N THR A 23 36.92 -0.08 118.89
CA THR A 23 37.41 -0.19 120.32
C THR A 23 36.28 -0.13 121.42
N ILE A 24 36.58 -0.40 122.71
CA ILE A 24 35.60 -0.75 123.80
C ILE A 24 35.95 -0.23 125.25
N ALA A 25 34.90 0.24 125.99
CA ALA A 25 34.55 0.33 127.45
C ALA A 25 35.53 0.39 128.68
N THR A 26 35.09 1.02 129.81
CA THR A 26 34.98 0.47 131.22
C THR A 26 34.41 1.48 132.27
N VAL A 27 34.14 1.10 133.56
CA VAL A 27 33.18 1.79 134.50
C VAL A 27 33.60 1.81 136.04
N PRO A 28 32.79 2.04 137.13
CA PRO A 28 33.15 3.02 138.22
C PRO A 28 33.04 2.51 139.71
N VAL A 29 32.75 3.41 140.68
CA VAL A 29 32.47 3.17 142.14
C VAL A 29 31.25 4.00 142.64
N VAL A 30 30.63 3.67 143.79
CA VAL A 30 29.24 4.01 144.20
C VAL A 30 29.12 4.71 145.58
N SER A 31 27.99 5.41 145.85
CA SER A 31 27.61 6.01 147.15
C SER A 31 26.14 5.73 147.56
N ALA A 32 25.57 6.48 148.51
CA ALA A 32 24.36 6.12 149.30
C ALA A 32 23.04 5.95 148.50
N ALA A 33 22.10 5.19 149.08
CA ALA A 33 20.84 4.81 148.45
C ALA A 33 19.84 5.98 148.33
N ALA A 34 19.46 6.30 147.09
CA ALA A 34 18.29 7.12 146.78
C ALA A 34 17.06 6.22 146.54
N CYS A 35 15.86 6.79 146.59
CA CYS A 35 14.65 6.08 146.15
C CYS A 35 14.80 5.58 144.70
N PRO A 36 14.25 4.39 144.35
CA PRO A 36 14.39 3.84 143.01
C PRO A 36 13.84 4.79 141.95
N SER A 37 14.60 4.96 140.86
CA SER A 37 14.06 5.53 139.63
C SER A 37 12.97 4.61 139.06
N ASP A 38 12.07 5.18 138.27
CA ASP A 38 11.12 4.44 137.44
C ASP A 38 11.81 3.30 136.66
N ARG A 39 11.08 2.21 136.44
CA ARG A 39 11.59 1.01 135.78
C ARG A 39 10.68 0.59 134.63
N THR A 40 11.28 0.47 133.45
CA THR A 40 10.69 -0.31 132.36
C THR A 40 11.09 -1.77 132.54
N LEU A 41 10.10 -2.66 132.54
CA LEU A 41 10.27 -4.10 132.50
C LEU A 41 9.70 -4.64 131.20
N VAL A 42 10.26 -5.74 130.72
CA VAL A 42 9.72 -6.48 129.59
C VAL A 42 8.95 -7.70 130.10
N THR A 43 7.88 -8.06 129.39
CA THR A 43 7.62 -9.43 128.97
C THR A 43 8.38 -10.59 129.61
N THR A 44 7.74 -11.61 130.19
CA THR A 44 8.35 -12.95 130.14
C THR A 44 7.82 -13.64 128.89
N SER A 45 8.68 -14.10 127.96
CA SER A 45 8.22 -14.65 126.68
C SER A 45 7.13 -15.71 126.84
N GLY A 46 6.06 -15.60 126.06
CA GLY A 46 4.83 -16.39 126.19
C GLY A 46 3.97 -16.08 127.42
N GLN A 47 4.15 -14.95 128.13
CA GLN A 47 3.34 -14.55 129.29
C GLN A 47 2.95 -13.05 129.24
N ALA A 48 1.71 -12.73 129.61
CA ALA A 48 1.19 -11.35 129.71
C ALA A 48 1.82 -10.48 130.83
N TYR A 49 2.93 -10.92 131.43
CA TYR A 49 3.49 -10.33 132.63
C TYR A 49 5.00 -10.53 132.79
N SER A 50 5.63 -9.58 133.47
CA SER A 50 7.02 -9.70 133.91
C SER A 50 7.11 -10.31 135.31
N ASN A 51 7.99 -11.29 135.46
CA ASN A 51 8.36 -11.89 136.76
C ASN A 51 9.62 -11.23 137.36
N ALA A 52 10.12 -10.14 136.78
CA ALA A 52 11.36 -9.52 137.21
C ALA A 52 11.28 -8.96 138.64
N ALA A 53 12.16 -9.45 139.51
CA ALA A 53 12.24 -9.04 140.90
C ALA A 53 12.90 -7.66 141.02
N ILE A 54 12.13 -6.66 141.45
CA ILE A 54 12.66 -5.33 141.73
C ILE A 54 13.30 -5.35 143.11
N THR A 55 14.61 -5.13 143.16
CA THR A 55 15.40 -5.20 144.40
C THR A 55 15.62 -3.80 144.96
N THR A 56 15.05 -3.50 146.13
CA THR A 56 15.15 -2.20 146.79
C THR A 56 16.00 -2.29 148.05
N THR A 57 17.28 -1.88 147.95
CA THR A 57 18.21 -1.90 149.08
C THR A 57 17.83 -0.85 150.12
N GLY A 58 17.36 -1.28 151.29
CA GLY A 58 17.05 -0.42 152.44
C GLY A 58 15.60 0.06 152.54
N LEU A 59 14.72 -0.27 151.59
CA LEU A 59 13.32 0.17 151.58
C LEU A 59 12.36 -1.02 151.58
N ALA A 60 11.33 -0.93 152.44
CA ALA A 60 10.20 -1.85 152.46
C ALA A 60 9.14 -1.39 151.44
N CYS A 61 9.02 -2.10 150.33
CA CYS A 61 8.10 -1.75 149.25
C CYS A 61 6.92 -2.73 149.15
N ASN A 62 5.74 -2.22 148.81
CA ASN A 62 4.59 -3.07 148.51
C ASN A 62 4.81 -3.89 147.23
N ASN A 63 4.02 -4.96 147.06
CA ASN A 63 4.15 -5.93 145.96
C ASN A 63 5.49 -6.72 145.93
N THR A 64 6.19 -6.86 147.06
CA THR A 64 7.45 -7.61 147.13
C THR A 64 7.25 -9.10 147.41
N THR A 65 7.68 -9.92 146.43
CA THR A 65 7.75 -11.40 146.40
C THR A 65 6.42 -12.20 146.29
N PRO A 66 6.21 -12.98 145.21
CA PRO A 66 6.70 -12.78 143.83
C PRO A 66 5.69 -11.91 143.03
N PRO A 67 6.05 -10.69 142.60
CA PRO A 67 5.15 -9.88 141.79
C PRO A 67 4.97 -10.47 140.39
N ARG A 68 3.73 -10.49 139.91
CA ARG A 68 3.38 -10.66 138.49
C ARG A 68 2.94 -9.32 137.92
N TRP A 69 3.89 -8.50 137.49
CA TRP A 69 3.58 -7.22 136.87
C TRP A 69 2.94 -7.46 135.49
N GLN A 70 1.62 -7.30 135.38
CA GLN A 70 0.92 -7.35 134.08
C GLN A 70 1.39 -6.21 133.17
N VAL A 71 1.19 -6.30 131.86
CA VAL A 71 1.43 -5.17 130.94
C VAL A 71 0.67 -3.91 131.38
N GLY A 72 1.31 -2.74 131.23
CA GLY A 72 0.82 -1.44 131.71
C GLY A 72 1.69 -0.81 132.80
N VAL A 73 1.20 0.29 133.40
CA VAL A 73 1.92 1.08 134.40
C VAL A 73 1.40 0.78 135.81
N HIS A 74 2.30 0.39 136.72
CA HIS A 74 2.00 0.11 138.12
C HIS A 74 2.75 1.09 139.03
N THR A 75 2.09 1.63 140.05
CA THR A 75 2.75 2.48 141.06
C THR A 75 3.16 1.65 142.27
N VAL A 76 4.45 1.67 142.59
CA VAL A 76 5.04 0.99 143.75
C VAL A 76 5.22 2.00 144.87
N PHE A 77 4.84 1.61 146.09
CA PHE A 77 4.94 2.44 147.28
C PHE A 77 5.98 1.84 148.21
N CYS A 78 6.95 2.65 148.65
CA CYS A 78 8.02 2.26 149.54
C CYS A 78 8.06 3.15 150.79
N THR A 79 8.34 2.55 151.94
CA THR A 79 8.72 3.24 153.17
C THR A 79 10.08 2.76 153.66
N ASP A 80 10.82 3.63 154.36
CA ASP A 80 12.00 3.23 155.14
C ASP A 80 11.56 2.39 156.35
N VAL A 81 12.48 1.61 156.91
CA VAL A 81 12.31 0.75 158.10
C VAL A 81 11.94 1.59 159.35
N ASN A 82 12.19 2.90 159.33
CA ASN A 82 11.81 3.85 160.38
C ASN A 82 10.45 4.55 160.14
N ASP A 83 9.78 4.30 159.01
CA ASP A 83 8.50 4.91 158.58
C ASP A 83 8.53 6.47 158.46
N ASP A 84 9.72 7.05 158.33
CA ASP A 84 9.96 8.50 158.26
C ASP A 84 10.05 9.07 156.82
N THR A 85 10.37 8.22 155.85
CA THR A 85 10.47 8.55 154.43
C THR A 85 9.54 7.66 153.61
N ASN A 86 8.58 8.27 152.92
CA ASN A 86 7.78 7.60 151.88
C ASN A 86 8.22 8.06 150.49
N CYS A 87 8.23 7.13 149.53
CA CYS A 87 8.41 7.47 148.11
C CYS A 87 7.71 6.47 147.20
N THR A 88 7.33 6.95 146.03
CA THR A 88 6.68 6.16 144.97
C THR A 88 7.50 6.20 143.69
N PHE A 89 7.54 5.09 142.98
CA PHE A 89 8.09 5.00 141.64
C PHE A 89 7.18 4.13 140.76
N THR A 90 7.27 4.28 139.45
CA THR A 90 6.46 3.52 138.50
C THR A 90 7.22 2.36 137.88
N VAL A 91 6.48 1.29 137.63
CA VAL A 91 6.91 0.09 136.92
C VAL A 91 6.05 -0.02 135.68
N THR A 92 6.64 0.32 134.54
CA THR A 92 6.00 0.18 133.23
C THR A 92 6.40 -1.17 132.67
N VAL A 93 5.46 -2.10 132.53
CA VAL A 93 5.70 -3.35 131.80
C VAL A 93 5.26 -3.15 130.35
N THR A 94 6.22 -3.25 129.45
CA THR A 94 6.00 -3.27 128.00
C THR A 94 6.07 -4.71 127.50
N ASP A 95 5.24 -5.06 126.53
CA ASP A 95 5.49 -6.25 125.71
C ASP A 95 6.51 -5.96 124.59
N ASN A 96 7.12 -6.99 124.03
CA ASN A 96 8.01 -6.92 122.86
C ASN A 96 8.06 -8.22 122.03
N GLU A 97 7.13 -9.15 122.22
CA GLU A 97 6.97 -10.36 121.40
C GLU A 97 6.05 -10.00 120.22
N ASP A 98 6.44 -10.33 118.98
CA ASP A 98 5.59 -10.03 117.81
C ASP A 98 4.46 -11.06 117.66
N PRO A 99 3.21 -10.65 117.41
CA PRO A 99 2.04 -11.54 117.42
C PRO A 99 2.11 -12.65 116.36
N ARG A 100 1.84 -13.90 116.74
CA ARG A 100 1.98 -15.08 115.85
C ARG A 100 0.81 -15.20 114.86
N ILE A 101 0.87 -14.46 113.76
CA ILE A 101 -0.08 -14.53 112.63
C ILE A 101 0.13 -15.76 111.73
N THR A 102 -0.97 -16.35 111.24
CA THR A 102 -1.01 -17.46 110.27
C THR A 102 -1.95 -17.11 109.10
N CYS A 103 -1.40 -17.13 107.87
CA CYS A 103 -2.13 -16.83 106.63
C CYS A 103 -2.78 -18.09 106.01
N PRO A 104 -3.77 -17.92 105.11
CA PRO A 104 -4.20 -18.95 104.17
C PRO A 104 -3.06 -19.43 103.24
N ASN A 105 -3.27 -20.55 102.57
CA ASN A 105 -2.46 -20.95 101.41
C ASN A 105 -2.74 -20.05 100.19
N ASP A 106 -1.83 -20.05 99.22
CA ASP A 106 -2.04 -19.43 97.91
C ASP A 106 -3.33 -19.96 97.23
N ILE A 107 -4.07 -19.05 96.58
CA ILE A 107 -5.35 -19.32 95.92
C ILE A 107 -5.17 -19.18 94.41
N SER A 108 -5.50 -20.23 93.66
CA SER A 108 -5.60 -20.20 92.20
C SER A 108 -7.01 -20.54 91.76
N ARG A 109 -7.54 -19.84 90.76
CA ARG A 109 -8.87 -20.08 90.19
C ARG A 109 -8.88 -19.79 88.68
N GLN A 110 -9.32 -20.77 87.88
CA GLN A 110 -9.75 -20.50 86.50
C GLN A 110 -11.05 -19.68 86.52
N LEU A 111 -11.16 -18.74 85.59
CA LEU A 111 -12.40 -18.05 85.29
C LEU A 111 -13.25 -18.88 84.30
N SER A 112 -14.55 -18.67 84.33
CA SER A 112 -15.47 -19.15 83.30
C SER A 112 -16.18 -17.96 82.65
N VAL A 113 -16.97 -18.22 81.61
CA VAL A 113 -17.93 -17.25 81.06
C VAL A 113 -18.76 -16.65 82.21
N ASP A 114 -18.87 -15.31 82.23
CA ASP A 114 -19.55 -14.48 83.23
C ASP A 114 -19.05 -14.58 84.70
N ASP A 115 -17.87 -15.16 84.96
CA ASP A 115 -17.38 -15.36 86.33
C ASP A 115 -16.96 -14.04 87.04
N ARG A 116 -17.14 -14.00 88.36
CA ARG A 116 -16.93 -12.78 89.17
C ARG A 116 -15.51 -12.71 89.70
N PHE A 117 -14.79 -11.66 89.34
CA PHE A 117 -13.41 -11.36 89.74
C PHE A 117 -13.14 -11.20 91.26
N SER A 118 -14.16 -11.30 92.11
CA SER A 118 -13.98 -11.31 93.56
C SER A 118 -13.43 -12.65 94.06
N VAL A 119 -12.50 -12.58 95.00
CA VAL A 119 -11.93 -13.76 95.68
C VAL A 119 -12.07 -13.56 97.19
N SER A 120 -12.57 -14.57 97.89
CA SER A 120 -12.81 -14.55 99.33
C SER A 120 -12.08 -15.70 100.03
N TRP A 121 -11.59 -15.41 101.22
CA TRP A 121 -10.90 -16.33 102.13
C TRP A 121 -11.36 -16.09 103.57
N ASN A 122 -11.13 -17.09 104.43
CA ASN A 122 -11.41 -17.00 105.87
C ASN A 122 -10.47 -15.98 106.54
N SER A 123 -10.91 -15.39 107.66
CA SER A 123 -10.06 -14.51 108.47
C SER A 123 -8.75 -15.19 108.89
N VAL A 124 -7.65 -14.43 108.86
CA VAL A 124 -6.36 -14.88 109.42
C VAL A 124 -6.49 -15.23 110.89
N THR A 125 -5.69 -16.19 111.35
CA THR A 125 -5.57 -16.50 112.78
C THR A 125 -4.32 -15.83 113.32
N ALA A 126 -4.47 -14.94 114.29
CA ALA A 126 -3.36 -14.36 115.05
C ALA A 126 -3.54 -14.71 116.53
N LEU A 127 -2.42 -14.98 117.21
CA LEU A 127 -2.37 -15.34 118.63
C LEU A 127 -1.17 -14.64 119.25
N ASP A 128 -1.31 -14.25 120.50
CA ASP A 128 -0.35 -13.41 121.21
C ASP A 128 -0.40 -13.68 122.73
N ASN A 129 0.65 -13.33 123.48
CA ASN A 129 0.70 -13.50 124.94
C ASN A 129 0.00 -12.40 125.75
N VAL A 130 -0.17 -11.18 125.22
CA VAL A 130 -0.99 -10.12 125.83
C VAL A 130 -2.40 -10.08 125.25
N GLY A 131 -2.53 -10.32 123.95
CA GLY A 131 -3.80 -10.27 123.21
C GLY A 131 -3.66 -9.60 121.85
N VAL A 132 -4.66 -9.73 120.98
CA VAL A 132 -4.60 -9.23 119.60
C VAL A 132 -5.63 -8.12 119.39
N ALA A 133 -5.18 -6.87 119.43
CA ALA A 133 -6.01 -5.68 119.20
C ALA A 133 -6.65 -5.66 117.81
N SER A 134 -5.93 -6.12 116.77
CA SER A 134 -6.48 -6.20 115.42
C SER A 134 -5.76 -7.20 114.51
N SER A 135 -6.48 -7.69 113.50
CA SER A 135 -5.86 -8.29 112.32
C SER A 135 -6.62 -7.87 111.05
N SER A 136 -5.90 -7.64 109.96
CA SER A 136 -6.47 -7.17 108.68
C SER A 136 -5.64 -7.64 107.49
N CYS A 137 -6.21 -7.60 106.29
CA CYS A 137 -5.53 -7.96 105.04
C CYS A 137 -5.77 -6.91 103.95
N SER A 138 -4.75 -6.67 103.12
CA SER A 138 -4.81 -5.78 101.97
C SER A 138 -4.26 -6.48 100.70
N PRO A 139 -5.05 -6.62 99.61
CA PRO A 139 -6.50 -6.36 99.54
C PRO A 139 -7.33 -7.16 100.54
N ALA A 140 -8.54 -6.70 100.85
CA ALA A 140 -9.44 -7.35 101.80
C ALA A 140 -10.17 -8.56 101.18
N SER A 141 -10.63 -9.50 102.00
CA SER A 141 -11.40 -10.67 101.55
C SER A 141 -12.67 -10.23 100.80
N GLY A 142 -12.90 -10.76 99.60
CA GLY A 142 -13.98 -10.33 98.69
C GLY A 142 -13.59 -9.23 97.70
N SER A 143 -12.37 -8.68 97.75
CA SER A 143 -11.87 -7.71 96.76
C SER A 143 -11.88 -8.27 95.35
N SER A 144 -12.06 -7.41 94.35
CA SER A 144 -11.93 -7.75 92.93
C SER A 144 -10.46 -7.78 92.49
N PHE A 145 -10.08 -8.83 91.76
CA PHE A 145 -8.74 -9.04 91.22
C PHE A 145 -8.68 -8.88 89.68
N LYS A 146 -9.69 -8.25 89.04
CA LYS A 146 -9.81 -8.17 87.57
C LYS A 146 -8.55 -7.65 86.85
N THR A 147 -7.85 -6.69 87.44
CA THR A 147 -6.63 -6.10 86.85
C THR A 147 -5.38 -6.98 86.99
N PHE A 148 -5.51 -8.20 87.51
CA PHE A 148 -4.40 -9.12 87.80
C PHE A 148 -4.59 -10.52 87.20
N VAL A 149 -5.58 -10.73 86.31
CA VAL A 149 -5.72 -12.00 85.59
C VAL A 149 -4.45 -12.29 84.77
N GLY A 150 -4.02 -13.55 84.73
CA GLY A 150 -2.73 -13.96 84.18
C GLY A 150 -1.53 -13.68 85.10
N SER A 151 -1.74 -13.13 86.31
CA SER A 151 -0.67 -12.78 87.24
C SER A 151 -1.00 -13.14 88.69
N ALA A 152 0.03 -13.20 89.55
CA ALA A 152 -0.14 -13.45 90.98
C ALA A 152 -0.14 -12.13 91.77
N LYS A 153 -1.26 -11.82 92.43
CA LYS A 153 -1.38 -10.67 93.33
C LYS A 153 -1.12 -11.11 94.77
N THR A 154 -0.05 -10.60 95.37
CA THR A 154 0.20 -10.76 96.81
C THR A 154 -0.88 -10.05 97.63
N VAL A 155 -1.43 -10.75 98.61
CA VAL A 155 -2.20 -10.21 99.73
C VAL A 155 -1.28 -10.17 100.94
N THR A 156 -1.18 -9.01 101.60
CA THR A 156 -0.45 -8.86 102.86
C THR A 156 -1.45 -8.77 104.00
N CYS A 157 -1.28 -9.58 105.04
CA CYS A 157 -2.06 -9.51 106.26
C CYS A 157 -1.17 -9.08 107.42
N THR A 158 -1.68 -8.17 108.25
CA THR A 158 -1.00 -7.62 109.43
C THR A 158 -1.82 -7.90 110.66
N ALA A 159 -1.17 -8.35 111.73
CA ALA A 159 -1.72 -8.40 113.08
C ALA A 159 -1.01 -7.36 113.96
N VAL A 160 -1.77 -6.77 114.89
CA VAL A 160 -1.26 -5.85 115.92
C VAL A 160 -1.75 -6.39 117.26
N ASP A 161 -0.84 -6.53 118.23
CA ASP A 161 -1.18 -6.96 119.58
C ASP A 161 -1.77 -5.83 120.43
N ASP A 162 -2.15 -6.12 121.68
CA ASP A 162 -2.68 -5.13 122.62
C ASP A 162 -1.61 -4.17 123.22
N ALA A 163 -0.32 -4.35 122.89
CA ALA A 163 0.80 -3.48 123.28
C ALA A 163 1.31 -2.56 122.16
N GLY A 164 1.04 -2.89 120.90
CA GLY A 164 1.46 -2.20 119.69
C GLY A 164 2.54 -2.89 118.83
N ASN A 165 2.98 -4.12 119.14
CA ASN A 165 3.91 -4.85 118.24
C ASN A 165 3.16 -5.41 117.02
N THR A 166 3.89 -5.72 115.94
CA THR A 166 3.26 -5.95 114.62
C THR A 166 3.92 -7.06 113.81
N ALA A 167 3.15 -8.11 113.51
CA ALA A 167 3.58 -9.16 112.62
C ALA A 167 2.84 -9.14 111.29
N THR A 168 3.48 -9.66 110.23
CA THR A 168 2.86 -9.80 108.91
C THR A 168 3.03 -11.21 108.34
N CYS A 169 2.06 -11.64 107.56
CA CYS A 169 2.19 -12.78 106.66
C CYS A 169 1.64 -12.43 105.28
N THR A 170 2.01 -13.22 104.27
CA THR A 170 1.54 -13.03 102.88
C THR A 170 1.12 -14.34 102.27
N PHE A 171 0.20 -14.26 101.32
CA PHE A 171 -0.16 -15.33 100.38
C PHE A 171 -0.53 -14.69 99.04
N ARG A 172 -0.69 -15.49 98.00
CA ARG A 172 -0.97 -15.02 96.64
C ARG A 172 -2.38 -15.41 96.19
N VAL A 173 -2.99 -14.53 95.41
CA VAL A 173 -4.20 -14.80 94.64
C VAL A 173 -3.85 -14.73 93.16
N THR A 174 -4.11 -15.80 92.43
CA THR A 174 -3.90 -15.89 90.97
C THR A 174 -5.22 -16.23 90.31
N LEU A 175 -5.68 -15.34 89.42
CA LEU A 175 -6.75 -15.64 88.47
C LEU A 175 -6.12 -15.98 87.13
N THR A 176 -6.59 -17.05 86.51
CA THR A 176 -6.21 -17.48 85.17
C THR A 176 -7.46 -17.65 84.31
N ASP A 177 -7.29 -17.57 83.00
CA ASP A 177 -8.39 -17.54 82.04
C ASP A 177 -7.94 -18.24 80.74
N ASP A 178 -8.66 -19.30 80.39
CA ASP A 178 -8.46 -20.13 79.19
C ASP A 178 -9.70 -20.09 78.26
N VAL A 179 -10.61 -19.14 78.47
CA VAL A 179 -11.84 -18.96 77.69
C VAL A 179 -11.60 -17.94 76.56
N PRO A 180 -11.68 -18.33 75.28
CA PRO A 180 -11.50 -17.37 74.18
C PRO A 180 -12.61 -16.30 74.11
N PRO A 181 -12.29 -15.08 73.62
CA PRO A 181 -13.28 -14.02 73.49
C PRO A 181 -14.37 -14.39 72.49
N THR A 182 -15.60 -13.93 72.72
CA THR A 182 -16.66 -14.06 71.71
C THR A 182 -16.42 -13.05 70.60
N ILE A 183 -16.45 -13.51 69.34
CA ILE A 183 -16.40 -12.68 68.13
C ILE A 183 -17.55 -13.04 67.19
N THR A 184 -18.19 -12.02 66.59
CA THR A 184 -19.28 -12.17 65.62
C THR A 184 -18.98 -11.31 64.40
N CYS A 185 -18.85 -11.98 63.25
CA CYS A 185 -18.75 -11.37 61.93
C CYS A 185 -20.14 -10.99 61.39
N PRO A 186 -20.23 -10.08 60.40
CA PRO A 186 -21.44 -9.95 59.58
C PRO A 186 -21.71 -11.22 58.77
N GLY A 187 -22.90 -11.30 58.16
CA GLY A 187 -23.16 -12.30 57.11
C GLY A 187 -22.37 -11.99 55.83
N ASN A 188 -22.37 -12.94 54.89
CA ASN A 188 -21.79 -12.72 53.56
C ASN A 188 -22.50 -11.56 52.83
N GLN A 189 -21.74 -10.76 52.09
CA GLN A 189 -22.23 -9.60 51.34
C GLN A 189 -22.04 -9.81 49.84
N THR A 190 -22.96 -9.29 49.03
CA THR A 190 -22.90 -9.38 47.57
C THR A 190 -23.44 -8.11 46.93
N GLU A 191 -22.68 -7.55 46.00
CA GLU A 191 -22.95 -6.29 45.29
C GLU A 191 -22.59 -6.48 43.80
N ARG A 192 -23.11 -5.61 42.91
CA ARG A 192 -22.65 -5.52 41.51
C ARG A 192 -21.87 -4.22 41.27
N THR A 193 -20.91 -4.21 40.35
CA THR A 193 -20.35 -2.98 39.81
C THR A 193 -21.41 -2.18 39.03
N THR A 194 -21.20 -0.87 38.87
CA THR A 194 -22.06 0.00 38.07
C THR A 194 -21.25 1.12 37.43
N ASN A 195 -21.74 1.68 36.31
CA ASN A 195 -21.19 2.88 35.67
C ASN A 195 -19.70 2.81 35.26
N GLY A 196 -19.13 1.61 35.08
CA GLY A 196 -17.71 1.41 34.74
C GLY A 196 -16.78 1.47 35.96
N GLU A 197 -17.29 1.21 37.17
CA GLU A 197 -16.46 1.03 38.37
C GLU A 197 -15.96 -0.42 38.49
N GLU A 198 -14.67 -0.68 38.31
CA GLU A 198 -14.01 -2.01 38.51
C GLU A 198 -14.12 -2.56 39.96
N THR A 199 -14.63 -1.77 40.90
CA THR A 199 -14.52 -2.03 42.35
C THR A 199 -15.69 -1.45 43.13
N ARG A 200 -15.89 -1.92 44.37
CA ARG A 200 -16.89 -1.38 45.32
C ARG A 200 -16.29 -1.25 46.72
N ASP A 201 -16.48 -0.10 47.37
CA ASP A 201 -16.34 0.02 48.82
C ASP A 201 -17.59 -0.54 49.50
N ILE A 202 -17.39 -1.36 50.53
CA ILE A 202 -18.45 -1.98 51.32
C ILE A 202 -18.06 -1.83 52.79
N PRO A 203 -18.84 -1.09 53.62
CA PRO A 203 -18.58 -0.99 55.05
C PRO A 203 -19.06 -2.25 55.79
N TRP A 204 -18.33 -2.65 56.83
CA TRP A 204 -18.75 -3.70 57.76
C TRP A 204 -18.34 -3.39 59.20
N ASN A 205 -18.81 -4.20 60.14
CA ASN A 205 -18.41 -4.11 61.54
C ASN A 205 -18.42 -5.50 62.20
N ILE A 206 -17.43 -5.76 63.06
CA ILE A 206 -17.41 -6.94 63.92
C ILE A 206 -17.84 -6.59 65.35
N GLN A 207 -18.54 -7.52 66.00
CA GLN A 207 -18.84 -7.44 67.43
C GLN A 207 -17.92 -8.37 68.20
N THR A 208 -17.40 -7.93 69.34
CA THR A 208 -16.58 -8.78 70.22
C THR A 208 -16.89 -8.49 71.68
N SER A 209 -16.97 -9.52 72.51
CA SER A 209 -17.24 -9.42 73.95
C SER A 209 -16.48 -10.49 74.72
N ASP A 210 -15.97 -10.12 75.90
CA ASP A 210 -15.27 -11.03 76.79
C ASP A 210 -15.34 -10.54 78.26
N SER A 211 -15.19 -11.48 79.20
CA SER A 211 -15.24 -11.27 80.64
C SER A 211 -14.04 -10.48 81.18
N VAL A 212 -12.80 -10.76 80.75
CA VAL A 212 -11.60 -10.01 81.16
C VAL A 212 -11.48 -8.71 80.36
N GLY A 213 -11.81 -8.77 79.07
CA GLY A 213 -11.91 -7.67 78.13
C GLY A 213 -11.07 -7.93 76.88
N VAL A 214 -11.60 -7.52 75.71
CA VAL A 214 -10.90 -7.70 74.42
C VAL A 214 -9.77 -6.68 74.29
N ALA A 215 -8.52 -7.16 74.26
CA ALA A 215 -7.31 -6.34 74.19
C ALA A 215 -6.94 -5.93 72.75
N SER A 216 -7.28 -6.73 71.75
CA SER A 216 -7.09 -6.36 70.34
C SER A 216 -8.12 -6.98 69.40
N ARG A 217 -8.29 -6.33 68.24
CA ARG A 217 -9.12 -6.77 67.12
C ARG A 217 -8.33 -6.53 65.84
N VAL A 218 -8.18 -7.53 64.98
CA VAL A 218 -7.41 -7.44 63.74
C VAL A 218 -8.13 -8.21 62.62
N CYS A 219 -8.44 -7.54 61.52
CA CYS A 219 -9.02 -8.15 60.32
C CYS A 219 -8.01 -8.16 59.15
N SER A 220 -8.17 -9.08 58.20
CA SER A 220 -7.36 -9.15 56.96
C SER A 220 -7.60 -7.97 55.99
N ARG A 221 -8.60 -7.13 56.29
CA ARG A 221 -8.94 -5.87 55.62
C ARG A 221 -9.49 -4.87 56.66
N PRO A 222 -9.28 -3.55 56.50
CA PRO A 222 -9.87 -2.53 57.37
C PRO A 222 -11.40 -2.45 57.30
N ASP A 223 -12.05 -2.28 58.45
CA ASP A 223 -13.52 -2.23 58.64
C ASP A 223 -14.25 -1.12 57.84
N SER A 224 -13.52 -0.14 57.30
CA SER A 224 -14.06 1.03 56.59
C SER A 224 -13.14 1.48 55.46
N ASN A 225 -13.72 1.91 54.33
CA ASN A 225 -13.01 2.33 53.12
C ASN A 225 -12.18 1.20 52.49
N THR A 226 -12.62 -0.07 52.62
CA THR A 226 -12.00 -1.18 51.88
C THR A 226 -12.70 -1.35 50.56
N VAL A 227 -12.00 -0.90 49.52
CA VAL A 227 -12.31 -1.20 48.13
C VAL A 227 -12.06 -2.69 47.86
N PHE A 228 -13.08 -3.40 47.37
CA PHE A 228 -12.96 -4.75 46.82
C PHE A 228 -13.07 -4.70 45.29
N SER A 229 -12.19 -5.43 44.61
CA SER A 229 -12.30 -5.75 43.18
C SER A 229 -13.30 -6.88 42.94
N LEU A 230 -13.62 -7.10 41.66
CA LEU A 230 -14.41 -8.22 41.15
C LEU A 230 -13.98 -9.60 41.72
N GLY A 231 -14.96 -10.48 41.91
CA GLY A 231 -14.79 -11.81 42.50
C GLY A 231 -15.11 -11.87 43.99
N THR A 232 -14.69 -12.95 44.65
CA THR A 232 -14.99 -13.20 46.09
C THR A 232 -13.74 -13.04 46.95
N THR A 233 -13.75 -12.04 47.85
CA THR A 233 -12.75 -11.87 48.90
C THR A 233 -13.23 -12.46 50.22
N VAL A 234 -12.38 -13.24 50.89
CA VAL A 234 -12.65 -13.73 52.25
C VAL A 234 -12.01 -12.77 53.27
N VAL A 235 -12.84 -12.10 54.07
CA VAL A 235 -12.37 -11.32 55.21
C VAL A 235 -12.33 -12.23 56.43
N THR A 236 -11.20 -12.27 57.11
CA THR A 236 -11.00 -13.02 58.35
C THR A 236 -10.60 -12.07 59.46
N CYS A 237 -11.26 -12.16 60.61
CA CYS A 237 -11.05 -11.30 61.76
C CYS A 237 -10.70 -12.13 63.00
N THR A 238 -9.72 -11.66 63.76
CA THR A 238 -9.26 -12.23 65.01
C THR A 238 -9.50 -11.23 66.14
N ALA A 239 -10.07 -11.69 67.25
CA ALA A 239 -10.13 -10.97 68.50
C ALA A 239 -9.25 -11.68 69.53
N ARG A 240 -8.49 -10.90 70.32
CA ARG A 240 -7.70 -11.42 71.44
C ARG A 240 -8.12 -10.74 72.74
N ASP A 241 -8.32 -11.53 73.79
CA ASP A 241 -8.63 -11.03 75.14
C ASP A 241 -7.40 -10.48 75.88
N ALA A 242 -7.58 -10.08 77.15
CA ALA A 242 -6.52 -9.55 78.00
C ALA A 242 -5.65 -10.63 78.69
N ALA A 243 -6.05 -11.91 78.65
CA ALA A 243 -5.28 -13.05 79.15
C ALA A 243 -4.32 -13.62 78.08
N GLY A 244 -4.68 -13.48 76.80
CA GLY A 244 -3.91 -13.87 75.63
C GLY A 244 -4.62 -14.84 74.67
N ASN A 245 -5.88 -15.23 74.92
CA ASN A 245 -6.58 -16.21 74.08
C ASN A 245 -7.18 -15.55 72.81
N ASP A 246 -7.16 -16.27 71.70
CA ASP A 246 -7.66 -15.81 70.40
C ASP A 246 -8.98 -16.50 70.03
N ALA A 247 -9.88 -15.75 69.38
CA ALA A 247 -11.00 -16.29 68.62
C ALA A 247 -11.09 -15.66 67.24
N THR A 248 -11.57 -16.42 66.25
CA THR A 248 -11.63 -15.99 64.84
C THR A 248 -13.01 -16.15 64.25
N CYS A 249 -13.40 -15.24 63.37
CA CYS A 249 -14.53 -15.43 62.44
C CYS A 249 -14.13 -15.00 61.03
N SER A 250 -14.91 -15.41 60.03
CA SER A 250 -14.73 -15.00 58.64
C SER A 250 -16.07 -14.83 57.94
N PHE A 251 -16.10 -13.96 56.93
CA PHE A 251 -17.23 -13.76 56.02
C PHE A 251 -16.72 -13.52 54.60
N GLN A 252 -17.59 -13.71 53.62
CA GLN A 252 -17.27 -13.50 52.21
C GLN A 252 -17.92 -12.21 51.70
N VAL A 253 -17.13 -11.44 50.96
CA VAL A 253 -17.63 -10.31 50.17
C VAL A 253 -17.44 -10.68 48.70
N THR A 254 -18.53 -10.70 47.94
CA THR A 254 -18.52 -11.00 46.51
C THR A 254 -18.94 -9.77 45.73
N ILE A 255 -18.03 -9.22 44.94
CA ILE A 255 -18.36 -8.22 43.92
C ILE A 255 -18.57 -8.98 42.62
N LEU A 256 -19.80 -8.95 42.11
CA LEU A 256 -20.10 -9.41 40.76
C LEU A 256 -19.91 -8.24 39.80
N ASP A 257 -19.55 -8.50 38.55
CA ASP A 257 -19.66 -7.46 37.54
C ASP A 257 -21.14 -7.12 37.25
N GLY A 258 -21.45 -5.89 36.86
CA GLY A 258 -22.70 -5.41 36.26
C GLY A 258 -22.49 -4.34 35.19
N ASN A 259 -21.27 -4.19 34.65
CA ASN A 259 -20.92 -3.27 33.57
C ASN A 259 -21.02 -3.99 32.21
N PRO A 260 -21.59 -3.39 31.16
CA PRO A 260 -21.65 -4.02 29.84
C PRO A 260 -20.35 -3.76 29.04
N PRO A 261 -19.87 -4.75 28.25
CA PRO A 261 -18.58 -4.68 27.57
C PRO A 261 -18.49 -3.54 26.53
N VAL A 262 -17.25 -3.16 26.21
CA VAL A 262 -16.95 -2.00 25.36
C VAL A 262 -16.27 -2.45 24.07
N PHE A 263 -16.87 -2.11 22.92
CA PHE A 263 -16.22 -2.29 21.63
C PHE A 263 -15.11 -1.25 21.40
N THR A 264 -13.89 -1.70 21.11
CA THR A 264 -12.73 -0.83 20.85
C THR A 264 -12.71 -0.31 19.41
N SER A 265 -13.27 -1.07 18.46
CA SER A 265 -13.18 -0.82 17.01
C SER A 265 -14.51 -0.97 16.26
N CYS A 266 -15.65 -0.62 16.86
CA CYS A 266 -16.97 -0.64 16.20
C CYS A 266 -16.98 0.26 14.93
N PRO A 267 -17.26 -0.28 13.71
CA PRO A 267 -17.47 0.54 12.53
C PRO A 267 -18.69 1.45 12.69
N THR A 268 -18.67 2.64 12.05
CA THR A 268 -19.74 3.63 12.19
C THR A 268 -20.26 4.12 10.85
N GLY A 269 -21.59 4.35 10.77
CA GLY A 269 -22.25 4.81 9.56
C GLY A 269 -22.48 3.70 8.54
N THR A 270 -22.15 3.97 7.27
CA THR A 270 -22.42 3.07 6.14
C THR A 270 -21.15 2.78 5.35
N ILE A 271 -20.86 1.51 5.13
CA ILE A 271 -19.78 1.05 4.25
C ILE A 271 -20.34 0.94 2.83
N ASN A 272 -19.97 1.88 1.96
CA ASN A 272 -20.43 1.91 0.58
C ASN A 272 -19.48 1.11 -0.33
N LYS A 273 -20.00 0.08 -1.01
CA LYS A 273 -19.29 -0.70 -2.02
C LYS A 273 -20.01 -0.60 -3.36
N THR A 274 -19.44 0.16 -4.28
CA THR A 274 -19.87 0.18 -5.69
C THR A 274 -19.32 -1.05 -6.41
N ILE A 275 -20.12 -1.62 -7.33
CA ILE A 275 -19.71 -2.72 -8.21
C ILE A 275 -20.05 -2.44 -9.67
N ASP A 276 -19.11 -2.80 -10.54
CA ASP A 276 -19.24 -2.81 -11.99
C ASP A 276 -19.45 -4.24 -12.52
N SER A 277 -19.48 -4.41 -13.85
CA SER A 277 -19.70 -5.70 -14.50
C SER A 277 -18.53 -6.70 -14.43
N THR A 278 -17.39 -6.34 -13.84
CA THR A 278 -16.15 -7.15 -13.83
C THR A 278 -15.90 -7.88 -12.51
N GLU A 279 -16.42 -7.39 -11.38
CA GLU A 279 -16.26 -8.02 -10.06
C GLU A 279 -17.35 -9.05 -9.70
N ILE A 280 -18.29 -9.35 -10.61
CA ILE A 280 -19.50 -10.12 -10.30
C ILE A 280 -19.27 -11.64 -10.28
N SER A 281 -19.71 -12.30 -9.20
CA SER A 281 -19.78 -13.77 -9.09
C SER A 281 -21.14 -14.30 -9.58
N TRP A 282 -21.21 -14.76 -10.82
CA TRP A 282 -22.45 -15.21 -11.49
C TRP A 282 -22.98 -16.59 -11.04
N THR A 283 -22.69 -17.03 -9.81
CA THR A 283 -23.03 -18.38 -9.29
C THR A 283 -24.28 -18.44 -8.43
N LEU A 284 -24.90 -17.29 -8.12
CA LEU A 284 -26.07 -17.18 -7.23
C LEU A 284 -27.23 -16.43 -7.92
N PRO A 285 -28.50 -16.64 -7.49
CA PRO A 285 -29.68 -16.02 -8.12
C PRO A 285 -29.85 -14.52 -7.79
N THR A 286 -28.94 -13.94 -7.01
CA THR A 286 -28.95 -12.53 -6.58
C THR A 286 -27.56 -11.94 -6.78
N LEU A 287 -27.48 -10.73 -7.32
CA LEU A 287 -26.23 -10.06 -7.64
C LEU A 287 -25.54 -9.60 -6.32
N SER A 288 -24.41 -10.21 -5.98
CA SER A 288 -23.69 -10.04 -4.71
C SER A 288 -22.20 -9.74 -4.88
N VAL A 289 -21.57 -9.18 -3.84
CA VAL A 289 -20.12 -8.91 -3.78
C VAL A 289 -19.57 -9.09 -2.37
N ARG A 290 -18.30 -9.49 -2.24
CA ARG A 290 -17.63 -9.51 -0.92
C ARG A 290 -17.40 -8.10 -0.41
N VAL A 291 -17.73 -7.86 0.86
CA VAL A 291 -17.41 -6.61 1.56
C VAL A 291 -16.57 -6.93 2.78
N THR A 292 -15.49 -6.18 2.99
CA THR A 292 -14.53 -6.38 4.08
C THR A 292 -14.41 -5.12 4.93
N TRP A 293 -14.40 -5.30 6.25
CA TRP A 293 -14.14 -4.28 7.27
C TRP A 293 -13.18 -4.83 8.33
N ASP A 294 -12.58 -3.96 9.13
CA ASP A 294 -11.87 -4.38 10.34
C ASP A 294 -12.89 -4.88 11.37
N GLU A 295 -12.79 -6.15 11.80
CA GLU A 295 -13.80 -6.73 12.70
C GLU A 295 -13.72 -6.12 14.10
N PRO A 296 -14.88 -5.76 14.71
CA PRO A 296 -14.91 -5.08 16.00
C PRO A 296 -14.58 -6.03 17.15
N SER A 297 -13.47 -5.76 17.84
CA SER A 297 -13.15 -6.39 19.12
C SER A 297 -13.86 -5.70 20.28
N ALA A 298 -14.18 -6.47 21.32
CA ALA A 298 -14.69 -5.98 22.59
C ALA A 298 -13.72 -6.30 23.73
N GLU A 299 -13.68 -5.43 24.73
CA GLU A 299 -12.94 -5.56 25.98
C GLU A 299 -13.91 -5.30 27.15
N ASP A 300 -13.59 -5.82 28.34
CA ASP A 300 -14.42 -5.70 29.54
C ASP A 300 -13.57 -5.52 30.80
N ASP A 301 -14.16 -5.00 31.88
CA ASP A 301 -13.44 -4.58 33.08
C ASP A 301 -13.08 -5.74 34.05
N ASP A 302 -13.65 -6.94 33.84
CA ASP A 302 -13.22 -8.18 34.51
C ASP A 302 -11.88 -8.74 33.99
N GLY A 303 -11.37 -8.20 32.87
CA GLY A 303 -10.11 -8.59 32.24
C GLY A 303 -10.17 -9.88 31.41
N VAL A 304 -11.36 -10.43 31.18
CA VAL A 304 -11.62 -11.57 30.30
C VAL A 304 -12.27 -11.08 29.00
N ALA A 305 -11.82 -11.60 27.85
CA ALA A 305 -12.35 -11.19 26.56
C ALA A 305 -13.83 -11.63 26.40
N PRO A 306 -14.77 -10.70 26.13
CA PRO A 306 -16.17 -11.03 25.87
C PRO A 306 -16.37 -11.98 24.70
N MET A 307 -17.43 -12.80 24.76
CA MET A 307 -17.90 -13.56 23.62
C MET A 307 -18.59 -12.62 22.64
N VAL A 308 -18.03 -12.45 21.45
CA VAL A 308 -18.62 -11.61 20.38
C VAL A 308 -19.27 -12.51 19.34
N GLU A 309 -20.58 -12.35 19.15
CA GLU A 309 -21.35 -12.94 18.05
C GLU A 309 -21.65 -11.87 17.00
N SER A 310 -21.71 -12.24 15.71
CA SER A 310 -22.06 -11.33 14.62
C SER A 310 -23.16 -11.90 13.73
N SER A 311 -23.92 -11.01 13.06
CA SER A 311 -24.87 -11.41 12.02
C SER A 311 -24.23 -11.70 10.66
N HIS A 312 -23.03 -11.15 10.43
CA HIS A 312 -22.23 -11.30 9.21
C HIS A 312 -20.73 -11.21 9.57
N SER A 313 -19.87 -11.86 8.78
CA SER A 313 -18.40 -11.85 8.93
C SER A 313 -17.73 -11.01 7.84
N SER A 314 -16.56 -10.45 8.15
CA SER A 314 -15.79 -9.66 7.18
C SER A 314 -15.32 -10.53 6.01
N GLY A 315 -15.74 -10.17 4.79
CA GLY A 315 -15.52 -10.96 3.58
C GLY A 315 -16.76 -11.72 3.08
N ASP A 316 -17.89 -11.69 3.81
CA ASP A 316 -19.17 -12.21 3.35
C ASP A 316 -19.69 -11.50 2.09
N GLU A 317 -20.55 -12.18 1.34
CA GLU A 317 -21.17 -11.67 0.11
C GLU A 317 -22.50 -10.94 0.39
N PHE A 318 -22.53 -9.64 0.13
CA PHE A 318 -23.69 -8.78 0.31
C PHE A 318 -24.42 -8.56 -1.03
N PRO A 319 -25.77 -8.66 -1.06
CA PRO A 319 -26.55 -8.34 -2.25
C PRO A 319 -26.66 -6.82 -2.46
N VAL A 320 -26.98 -6.40 -3.70
CA VAL A 320 -27.32 -5.00 -4.03
C VAL A 320 -28.46 -4.49 -3.14
N GLY A 321 -28.24 -3.36 -2.48
CA GLY A 321 -29.15 -2.78 -1.48
C GLY A 321 -28.41 -2.33 -0.21
N ILE A 322 -29.15 -2.14 0.88
CA ILE A 322 -28.60 -1.85 2.21
C ILE A 322 -28.85 -3.07 3.12
N THR A 323 -27.81 -3.55 3.79
CA THR A 323 -27.87 -4.63 4.78
C THR A 323 -27.30 -4.13 6.10
N ASP A 324 -28.04 -4.28 7.20
CA ASP A 324 -27.55 -3.92 8.52
C ASP A 324 -26.72 -5.07 9.12
N VAL A 325 -25.50 -4.74 9.55
CA VAL A 325 -24.57 -5.65 10.21
C VAL A 325 -24.51 -5.31 11.69
N THR A 326 -24.56 -6.34 12.51
CA THR A 326 -24.64 -6.25 13.98
C THR A 326 -23.64 -7.18 14.62
N TYR A 327 -22.99 -6.69 15.68
CA TYR A 327 -22.10 -7.44 16.55
C TYR A 327 -22.61 -7.31 17.98
N ASN A 328 -22.76 -8.43 18.70
CA ASN A 328 -23.22 -8.49 20.07
C ASN A 328 -22.13 -9.10 20.95
N ALA A 329 -21.55 -8.30 21.84
CA ALA A 329 -20.57 -8.73 22.83
C ALA A 329 -21.29 -9.10 24.14
N THR A 330 -20.96 -10.25 24.71
CA THR A 330 -21.48 -10.74 26.00
C THR A 330 -20.32 -11.13 26.90
N ASP A 331 -20.26 -10.56 28.11
CA ASP A 331 -19.25 -10.87 29.12
C ASP A 331 -19.55 -12.17 29.91
N MET A 332 -18.73 -12.51 30.91
CA MET A 332 -18.97 -13.70 31.76
C MET A 332 -20.04 -13.51 32.85
N ALA A 333 -20.40 -12.28 33.19
CA ALA A 333 -21.46 -11.96 34.16
C ALA A 333 -22.86 -11.89 33.51
N GLY A 334 -22.92 -11.96 32.19
CA GLY A 334 -24.11 -12.04 31.34
C GLY A 334 -24.67 -10.69 30.90
N ASN A 335 -23.91 -9.58 31.00
CA ASN A 335 -24.32 -8.31 30.42
C ASN A 335 -23.97 -8.28 28.92
N THR A 336 -24.57 -7.36 28.16
CA THR A 336 -24.53 -7.37 26.69
C THR A 336 -24.35 -5.99 26.10
N LYS A 337 -23.54 -5.87 25.04
CA LYS A 337 -23.38 -4.67 24.24
C LYS A 337 -23.56 -4.96 22.75
N ILE A 338 -24.30 -4.09 22.06
CA ILE A 338 -24.48 -4.15 20.60
C ILE A 338 -23.70 -3.02 19.92
N CYS A 339 -22.97 -3.39 18.86
CA CYS A 339 -22.42 -2.53 17.82
C CYS A 339 -23.21 -2.76 16.52
N SER A 340 -23.46 -1.71 15.73
CA SER A 340 -24.25 -1.81 14.50
C SER A 340 -23.85 -0.76 13.46
N PHE A 341 -23.71 -1.19 12.20
CA PHE A 341 -23.45 -0.35 11.03
C PHE A 341 -24.15 -0.94 9.81
N SER A 342 -24.26 -0.19 8.71
CA SER A 342 -24.88 -0.68 7.48
C SER A 342 -23.84 -0.90 6.38
N VAL A 343 -24.06 -1.91 5.53
CA VAL A 343 -23.33 -2.12 4.28
C VAL A 343 -24.26 -1.75 3.13
N ALA A 344 -23.85 -0.82 2.26
CA ALA A 344 -24.59 -0.41 1.07
C ALA A 344 -23.84 -0.86 -0.19
N VAL A 345 -24.43 -1.80 -0.94
CA VAL A 345 -23.92 -2.27 -2.22
C VAL A 345 -24.70 -1.61 -3.35
N GLU A 346 -24.03 -0.79 -4.15
CA GLU A 346 -24.62 -0.10 -5.30
C GLU A 346 -24.09 -0.69 -6.61
N PHE A 347 -25.00 -1.19 -7.46
CA PHE A 347 -24.66 -1.65 -8.80
C PHE A 347 -24.65 -0.50 -9.80
N GLN A 348 -23.50 -0.26 -10.43
CA GLN A 348 -23.38 0.63 -11.58
C GLN A 348 -23.38 -0.22 -12.87
N PRO A 349 -24.45 -0.19 -13.67
CA PRO A 349 -24.45 -0.88 -14.97
C PRO A 349 -23.39 -0.26 -15.90
N PRO A 350 -22.71 -1.07 -16.73
CA PRO A 350 -21.68 -0.56 -17.64
C PRO A 350 -22.27 0.41 -18.66
N GLN A 351 -21.95 1.70 -18.51
CA GLN A 351 -22.39 2.76 -19.42
C GLN A 351 -21.59 2.75 -20.72
N GLU A 352 -22.05 1.99 -21.71
CA GLU A 352 -21.84 2.33 -23.11
C GLU A 352 -23.15 2.27 -23.90
N VAL A 353 -23.72 3.45 -24.14
CA VAL A 353 -24.56 3.68 -25.32
C VAL A 353 -23.62 4.14 -26.43
N SER A 354 -23.40 3.28 -27.42
CA SER A 354 -22.44 3.51 -28.51
C SER A 354 -23.14 3.67 -29.87
N GLU A 355 -22.50 4.38 -30.79
CA GLU A 355 -23.04 4.65 -32.14
C GLU A 355 -22.38 3.76 -33.20
N THR A 356 -23.17 3.29 -34.17
CA THR A 356 -22.65 2.80 -35.47
C THR A 356 -23.56 3.32 -36.59
N PHE A 357 -23.06 4.28 -37.37
CA PHE A 357 -23.87 5.07 -38.32
C PHE A 357 -24.55 4.22 -39.40
N GLY A 358 -25.83 4.53 -39.64
CA GLY A 358 -26.57 4.14 -40.84
C GLY A 358 -27.17 5.40 -41.45
N THR A 359 -26.96 5.62 -42.75
CA THR A 359 -27.48 6.80 -43.44
C THR A 359 -28.94 6.58 -43.83
N CYS A 360 -29.87 6.83 -42.91
CA CYS A 360 -31.25 7.08 -43.31
C CYS A 360 -31.27 8.30 -44.24
N GLN A 361 -31.79 8.11 -45.45
CA GLN A 361 -32.07 9.18 -46.41
C GLN A 361 -33.53 9.01 -46.85
N PRO A 362 -34.31 10.11 -46.98
CA PRO A 362 -33.88 11.51 -46.92
C PRO A 362 -33.90 12.16 -45.53
N THR A 363 -34.43 11.51 -44.49
CA THR A 363 -34.56 12.11 -43.14
C THR A 363 -33.47 11.60 -42.18
N PRO A 364 -32.84 12.47 -41.36
CA PRO A 364 -31.86 12.02 -40.37
C PRO A 364 -32.50 11.10 -39.32
N CYS A 365 -31.70 10.15 -38.83
CA CYS A 365 -32.07 9.16 -37.82
C CYS A 365 -30.89 8.89 -36.90
N PHE A 366 -31.12 8.19 -35.79
CA PHE A 366 -30.05 7.75 -34.89
C PHE A 366 -30.00 6.22 -34.82
N ASN A 367 -28.84 5.64 -35.15
CA ASN A 367 -28.54 4.25 -34.81
C ASN A 367 -28.06 4.21 -33.36
N VAL A 368 -29.00 4.06 -32.44
CA VAL A 368 -28.74 3.95 -31.01
C VAL A 368 -28.42 2.49 -30.69
N ALA A 369 -27.34 2.23 -29.96
CA ALA A 369 -26.98 0.89 -29.56
C ALA A 369 -26.53 0.83 -28.09
N TRP A 370 -26.90 -0.25 -27.41
CA TRP A 370 -26.65 -0.42 -25.97
C TRP A 370 -26.50 -1.89 -25.61
N THR A 371 -25.76 -2.17 -24.54
CA THR A 371 -25.70 -3.51 -23.94
C THR A 371 -27.05 -3.87 -23.33
N ARG A 372 -27.53 -5.10 -23.56
CA ARG A 372 -28.75 -5.63 -22.93
C ARG A 372 -28.62 -5.55 -21.42
N SER A 373 -29.65 -5.04 -20.73
CA SER A 373 -29.73 -5.16 -19.27
C SER A 373 -29.71 -6.65 -18.87
N GLN A 374 -28.95 -6.96 -17.82
CA GLN A 374 -28.83 -8.33 -17.31
C GLN A 374 -29.97 -8.69 -16.34
N ASP A 375 -30.89 -7.77 -16.06
CA ASP A 375 -32.12 -8.04 -15.31
C ASP A 375 -33.08 -8.88 -16.18
N PRO A 376 -33.44 -10.12 -15.77
CA PRO A 376 -34.29 -11.01 -16.55
C PRO A 376 -35.77 -10.58 -16.58
N THR A 377 -36.17 -9.59 -15.79
CA THR A 377 -37.55 -9.07 -15.73
C THR A 377 -37.81 -7.91 -16.70
N VAL A 378 -36.79 -7.47 -17.45
CA VAL A 378 -36.93 -6.42 -18.47
C VAL A 378 -37.81 -6.90 -19.61
N SER A 379 -38.91 -6.18 -19.83
CA SER A 379 -39.89 -6.48 -20.88
C SER A 379 -39.54 -5.81 -22.21
N GLU A 380 -39.19 -4.53 -22.15
CA GLU A 380 -38.90 -3.68 -23.30
C GLU A 380 -37.93 -2.54 -22.91
N TYR A 381 -37.40 -1.85 -23.91
CA TYR A 381 -36.62 -0.63 -23.77
C TYR A 381 -37.37 0.55 -24.38
N ILE A 382 -37.36 1.70 -23.71
CA ILE A 382 -37.90 2.96 -24.21
C ILE A 382 -36.72 3.86 -24.59
N ILE A 383 -36.67 4.26 -25.86
CA ILE A 383 -35.73 5.27 -26.34
C ILE A 383 -36.46 6.60 -26.40
N SER A 384 -35.91 7.63 -25.77
CA SER A 384 -36.42 9.00 -25.82
C SER A 384 -35.37 9.95 -26.37
N ALA A 385 -35.76 10.92 -27.19
CA ALA A 385 -34.90 12.00 -27.64
C ALA A 385 -35.57 13.37 -27.56
N TRP A 386 -34.83 14.35 -27.03
CA TRP A 386 -35.23 15.74 -26.90
C TRP A 386 -34.30 16.62 -27.72
N LYS A 387 -34.82 17.72 -28.28
CA LYS A 387 -33.99 18.74 -28.92
C LYS A 387 -33.20 19.52 -27.86
N GLY A 388 -31.94 19.82 -28.17
CA GLY A 388 -31.02 20.51 -27.28
C GLY A 388 -30.41 19.63 -26.18
N SER A 389 -29.70 20.26 -25.25
CA SER A 389 -28.93 19.60 -24.18
C SER A 389 -29.68 19.44 -22.85
N GLN A 390 -30.80 20.14 -22.64
CA GLN A 390 -31.53 20.18 -21.35
C GLN A 390 -32.99 19.70 -21.41
N GLY A 391 -33.46 19.16 -22.54
CA GLY A 391 -34.75 18.47 -22.59
C GLY A 391 -36.00 19.36 -22.76
N GLU A 392 -35.85 20.57 -23.28
CA GLU A 392 -36.87 21.65 -23.28
C GLU A 392 -38.06 21.44 -24.26
N SER A 393 -38.32 20.21 -24.72
CA SER A 393 -39.30 19.91 -25.78
C SER A 393 -40.02 18.57 -25.55
N GLU A 394 -41.13 18.32 -26.24
CA GLU A 394 -41.77 17.01 -26.23
C GLU A 394 -40.81 15.95 -26.78
N ALA A 395 -40.65 14.84 -26.05
CA ALA A 395 -39.72 13.78 -26.42
C ALA A 395 -40.24 12.98 -27.62
N LEU A 396 -39.43 12.85 -28.67
CA LEU A 396 -39.63 11.80 -29.66
C LEU A 396 -39.32 10.46 -28.99
N GLN A 397 -40.20 9.47 -29.12
CA GLN A 397 -40.05 8.16 -28.46
C GLN A 397 -40.20 6.97 -29.41
N ASP A 398 -39.48 5.90 -29.09
CA ASP A 398 -39.68 4.54 -29.62
C ASP A 398 -39.68 3.52 -28.48
N ILE A 399 -40.34 2.38 -28.73
CA ILE A 399 -40.32 1.21 -27.85
C ILE A 399 -39.66 0.07 -28.61
N VAL A 400 -38.69 -0.58 -27.98
CA VAL A 400 -37.88 -1.66 -28.56
C VAL A 400 -38.03 -2.89 -27.67
N PRO A 401 -38.63 -4.00 -28.17
CA PRO A 401 -38.79 -5.22 -27.38
C PRO A 401 -37.44 -5.74 -26.85
N ASN A 402 -37.43 -6.37 -25.67
CA ASN A 402 -36.23 -7.05 -25.20
C ASN A 402 -35.88 -8.21 -26.14
N ALA A 403 -34.63 -8.29 -26.59
CA ALA A 403 -34.16 -9.23 -27.60
C ALA A 403 -32.96 -10.03 -27.08
N ASP A 404 -32.81 -11.29 -27.50
CA ASP A 404 -31.78 -12.22 -26.98
C ASP A 404 -30.36 -11.98 -27.52
N SER A 405 -30.06 -10.74 -27.93
CA SER A 405 -28.70 -10.29 -28.24
C SER A 405 -28.11 -9.57 -27.04
N THR A 406 -26.86 -9.85 -26.68
CA THR A 406 -26.11 -9.12 -25.64
C THR A 406 -25.96 -7.64 -25.96
N TYR A 407 -26.00 -7.27 -27.24
CA TYR A 407 -25.91 -5.89 -27.74
C TYR A 407 -27.10 -5.60 -28.64
N ILE A 408 -27.92 -4.63 -28.26
CA ILE A 408 -29.13 -4.24 -29.00
C ILE A 408 -28.78 -3.02 -29.85
N ARG A 409 -29.20 -3.04 -31.12
CA ARG A 409 -29.12 -1.91 -32.06
C ARG A 409 -30.52 -1.56 -32.51
N HIS A 410 -30.89 -0.28 -32.44
CA HIS A 410 -32.16 0.23 -32.96
C HIS A 410 -31.94 1.43 -33.88
N GLU A 411 -32.62 1.40 -35.02
CA GLU A 411 -32.61 2.46 -36.03
C GLU A 411 -33.76 3.44 -35.72
N PHE A 412 -33.49 4.43 -34.87
CA PHE A 412 -34.49 5.35 -34.35
C PHE A 412 -34.99 6.28 -35.46
N LYS A 413 -36.11 5.90 -36.09
CA LYS A 413 -36.73 6.58 -37.24
C LYS A 413 -37.90 7.47 -36.79
N LYS A 414 -37.60 8.73 -36.49
CA LYS A 414 -38.57 9.80 -36.19
C LYS A 414 -38.24 11.05 -37.01
N GLN A 415 -39.09 12.06 -36.96
CA GLN A 415 -38.92 13.31 -37.71
C GLN A 415 -37.91 14.25 -37.03
N PHE A 416 -36.64 13.85 -37.00
CA PHE A 416 -35.57 14.69 -36.47
C PHE A 416 -35.24 15.84 -37.43
N SER A 417 -34.96 17.02 -36.89
CA SER A 417 -34.46 18.17 -37.67
C SER A 417 -33.01 17.95 -38.12
N PRO A 418 -32.61 18.21 -39.39
CA PRO A 418 -31.22 18.17 -39.81
C PRO A 418 -30.36 19.26 -39.14
N GLY A 419 -29.08 18.96 -38.90
CA GLY A 419 -28.10 19.91 -38.36
C GLY A 419 -28.40 20.41 -36.95
N GLU A 420 -28.91 19.54 -36.09
CA GLU A 420 -29.50 19.88 -34.79
C GLU A 420 -29.02 18.93 -33.68
N LEU A 421 -28.77 19.45 -32.48
CA LEU A 421 -28.35 18.65 -31.33
C LEU A 421 -29.58 17.99 -30.67
N TYR A 422 -29.50 16.68 -30.41
CA TYR A 422 -30.46 15.96 -29.59
C TYR A 422 -29.76 15.29 -28.40
N THR A 423 -30.41 15.32 -27.24
CA THR A 423 -30.09 14.42 -26.12
C THR A 423 -30.92 13.15 -26.29
N ILE A 424 -30.31 11.98 -26.20
CA ILE A 424 -30.96 10.67 -26.34
C ILE A 424 -30.80 9.91 -25.00
N LYS A 425 -31.85 9.26 -24.54
CA LYS A 425 -31.90 8.44 -23.31
C LYS A 425 -32.46 7.06 -23.66
N VAL A 426 -31.83 6.01 -23.13
CA VAL A 426 -32.34 4.63 -23.20
C VAL A 426 -32.72 4.19 -21.79
N GLU A 427 -33.94 3.69 -21.63
CA GLU A 427 -34.47 3.14 -20.38
C GLU A 427 -34.95 1.71 -20.56
N ALA A 428 -34.72 0.82 -19.61
CA ALA A 428 -35.33 -0.50 -19.56
C ALA A 428 -36.61 -0.46 -18.69
N VAL A 429 -37.64 -1.21 -19.10
CA VAL A 429 -38.93 -1.31 -18.38
C VAL A 429 -38.94 -2.57 -17.50
N VAL A 430 -38.86 -2.35 -16.19
CA VAL A 430 -38.76 -3.38 -15.14
C VAL A 430 -40.06 -3.40 -14.34
N GLY A 431 -40.99 -4.28 -14.74
CA GLY A 431 -42.32 -4.35 -14.13
C GLY A 431 -43.16 -3.08 -14.32
N GLN A 432 -43.12 -2.17 -13.34
CA GLN A 432 -43.75 -0.85 -13.39
C GLN A 432 -42.76 0.32 -13.31
N SER A 433 -41.46 0.06 -13.11
CA SER A 433 -40.43 1.08 -13.04
C SER A 433 -39.66 1.23 -14.37
N ARG A 434 -38.90 2.32 -14.49
CA ARG A 434 -37.95 2.55 -15.58
C ARG A 434 -36.55 2.65 -15.01
N GLN A 435 -35.62 1.84 -15.53
CA GLN A 435 -34.21 1.88 -15.18
C GLN A 435 -33.44 2.60 -16.29
N LEU A 436 -32.63 3.61 -15.94
CA LEU A 436 -31.75 4.25 -16.91
C LEU A 436 -30.64 3.28 -17.36
N ILE A 437 -30.53 3.06 -18.67
CA ILE A 437 -29.39 2.33 -19.27
C ILE A 437 -28.29 3.31 -19.65
N GLY A 438 -28.64 4.48 -20.18
CA GLY A 438 -27.68 5.56 -20.42
C GLY A 438 -28.26 6.75 -21.16
N THR A 439 -27.45 7.80 -21.27
CA THR A 439 -27.74 9.03 -22.01
C THR A 439 -26.55 9.40 -22.89
N MET A 440 -26.83 9.91 -24.08
CA MET A 440 -25.82 10.48 -24.99
C MET A 440 -26.35 11.78 -25.62
N GLN A 441 -25.45 12.59 -26.16
CA GLN A 441 -25.80 13.79 -26.92
C GLN A 441 -25.22 13.70 -28.32
N GLN A 442 -26.03 13.95 -29.34
CA GLN A 442 -25.58 13.82 -30.71
C GLN A 442 -26.25 14.81 -31.68
N TRP A 443 -25.45 15.33 -32.61
CA TRP A 443 -25.96 16.11 -33.74
C TRP A 443 -26.54 15.19 -34.81
N THR A 444 -27.69 15.54 -35.35
CA THR A 444 -28.15 14.99 -36.63
C THR A 444 -27.21 15.43 -37.76
N MET A 445 -27.14 14.65 -38.83
CA MET A 445 -26.46 15.11 -40.04
C MET A 445 -27.13 16.40 -40.55
N PRO A 446 -26.36 17.44 -40.93
CA PRO A 446 -26.91 18.59 -41.62
C PRO A 446 -27.28 18.21 -43.06
N ASP A 447 -28.04 19.07 -43.73
CA ASP A 447 -28.34 18.84 -45.14
C ASP A 447 -27.09 19.06 -46.02
N MET A 448 -27.08 18.40 -47.18
CA MET A 448 -26.10 18.65 -48.24
C MET A 448 -26.25 20.11 -48.73
N PRO A 449 -25.15 20.85 -48.94
CA PRO A 449 -25.21 22.17 -49.57
C PRO A 449 -25.94 22.15 -50.92
N GLY A 450 -26.63 23.26 -51.24
CA GLY A 450 -27.29 23.41 -52.54
C GLY A 450 -26.31 23.43 -53.72
N THR A 451 -26.83 23.61 -54.94
CA THR A 451 -26.03 23.56 -56.17
C THR A 451 -24.78 24.45 -56.10
N ILE A 452 -23.61 23.81 -56.28
CA ILE A 452 -22.32 24.48 -56.37
C ILE A 452 -22.14 25.02 -57.79
N GLU A 453 -21.61 26.23 -57.89
CA GLU A 453 -21.03 26.74 -59.13
C GLU A 453 -19.51 26.80 -59.00
N VAL A 454 -18.82 26.59 -60.11
CA VAL A 454 -17.37 26.74 -60.21
C VAL A 454 -17.09 27.46 -61.51
N VAL A 455 -16.29 28.51 -61.43
CA VAL A 455 -15.94 29.40 -62.55
C VAL A 455 -14.42 29.62 -62.58
N PRO A 456 -13.84 29.97 -63.74
CA PRO A 456 -12.43 30.37 -63.80
C PRO A 456 -12.11 31.49 -62.82
N GLY A 457 -11.00 31.35 -62.10
CA GLY A 457 -10.52 32.29 -61.11
C GLY A 457 -9.81 33.50 -61.73
N THR A 458 -9.65 34.55 -60.93
CA THR A 458 -9.10 35.85 -61.39
C THR A 458 -7.62 36.05 -61.07
N ARG A 459 -6.91 35.01 -60.60
CA ARG A 459 -5.50 35.08 -60.18
C ARG A 459 -4.52 34.43 -61.15
N SER A 460 -4.87 33.30 -61.76
CA SER A 460 -4.04 32.58 -62.73
C SER A 460 -4.90 31.79 -63.70
N THR A 461 -4.30 31.31 -64.80
CA THR A 461 -4.89 30.33 -65.71
C THR A 461 -5.17 28.97 -65.05
N THR A 462 -4.70 28.77 -63.82
CA THR A 462 -4.86 27.57 -62.98
C THR A 462 -5.67 27.85 -61.72
N SER A 463 -6.44 28.95 -61.63
CA SER A 463 -7.32 29.21 -60.49
C SER A 463 -8.80 29.09 -60.81
N VAL A 464 -9.60 28.79 -59.78
CA VAL A 464 -11.05 28.59 -59.87
C VAL A 464 -11.74 29.21 -58.65
N GLU A 465 -12.83 29.96 -58.86
CA GLU A 465 -13.71 30.38 -57.78
C GLU A 465 -14.88 29.40 -57.66
N VAL A 466 -15.09 28.88 -56.46
CA VAL A 466 -16.12 27.89 -56.11
C VAL A 466 -17.14 28.62 -55.22
N THR A 467 -18.43 28.57 -55.58
CA THR A 467 -19.52 29.24 -54.86
C THR A 467 -20.64 28.25 -54.50
N TRP A 468 -21.32 28.48 -53.39
CA TRP A 468 -22.45 27.65 -52.95
C TRP A 468 -23.49 28.46 -52.14
N PRO A 469 -24.78 28.12 -52.22
CA PRO A 469 -25.79 28.74 -51.39
C PRO A 469 -25.60 28.36 -49.91
N ARG A 470 -25.74 29.35 -49.02
CA ARG A 470 -25.68 29.14 -47.56
C ARG A 470 -26.89 28.34 -47.09
N VAL A 471 -26.66 27.29 -46.30
CA VAL A 471 -27.71 26.54 -45.61
C VAL A 471 -28.33 27.45 -44.53
N SER A 472 -29.61 27.79 -44.71
CA SER A 472 -30.41 28.50 -43.71
C SER A 472 -31.17 27.51 -42.82
N LEU A 473 -31.60 27.97 -41.64
CA LEU A 473 -32.37 27.21 -40.63
C LEU A 473 -31.62 26.08 -39.89
N GLN A 474 -30.31 25.89 -40.08
CA GLN A 474 -29.51 24.86 -39.39
C GLN A 474 -28.33 25.45 -38.61
N ASN A 475 -27.85 24.74 -37.58
CA ASN A 475 -26.73 25.17 -36.74
C ASN A 475 -25.36 24.97 -37.40
N VAL A 476 -25.27 25.07 -38.74
CA VAL A 476 -24.03 24.90 -39.50
C VAL A 476 -23.00 25.93 -39.02
N GLU A 477 -21.86 25.44 -38.51
CA GLU A 477 -20.78 26.28 -37.98
C GLU A 477 -19.75 26.62 -39.07
N GLN A 478 -19.51 25.66 -39.97
CA GLN A 478 -18.48 25.69 -41.00
C GLN A 478 -18.93 24.97 -42.27
N TYR A 479 -18.27 25.27 -43.39
CA TYR A 479 -18.27 24.41 -44.57
C TYR A 479 -16.89 23.77 -44.72
N ARG A 480 -16.86 22.49 -45.08
CA ARG A 480 -15.64 21.82 -45.54
C ARG A 480 -15.59 21.90 -47.07
N ILE A 481 -14.42 22.16 -47.64
CA ILE A 481 -14.17 22.08 -49.08
C ILE A 481 -13.04 21.09 -49.31
N THR A 482 -13.24 20.14 -50.24
CA THR A 482 -12.19 19.21 -50.68
C THR A 482 -12.10 19.17 -52.19
N SER A 483 -10.90 19.27 -52.75
CA SER A 483 -10.66 19.00 -54.17
C SER A 483 -9.53 17.96 -54.34
N ALA A 484 -9.73 17.03 -55.28
CA ALA A 484 -8.88 15.85 -55.43
C ALA A 484 -7.40 16.22 -55.61
N GLY A 485 -6.53 15.70 -54.73
CA GLY A 485 -5.08 15.92 -54.77
C GLY A 485 -4.60 17.35 -54.46
N HIS A 486 -5.48 18.31 -54.17
CA HIS A 486 -5.11 19.73 -54.15
C HIS A 486 -5.55 20.53 -52.91
N HIS A 487 -6.79 20.38 -52.43
CA HIS A 487 -7.27 21.16 -51.28
C HIS A 487 -8.12 20.32 -50.32
N SER A 488 -7.96 20.54 -49.02
CA SER A 488 -8.89 20.07 -47.98
C SER A 488 -8.90 21.07 -46.82
N GLY A 489 -9.89 21.95 -46.79
CA GLY A 489 -9.97 23.06 -45.84
C GLY A 489 -11.37 23.22 -45.22
N TYR A 490 -11.44 24.08 -44.21
CA TYR A 490 -12.69 24.52 -43.58
C TYR A 490 -12.81 26.04 -43.68
N VAL A 491 -14.02 26.54 -43.93
CA VAL A 491 -14.37 27.97 -43.89
C VAL A 491 -15.55 28.19 -42.95
N THR A 492 -15.73 29.41 -42.46
CA THR A 492 -16.83 29.74 -41.54
C THR A 492 -18.19 29.71 -42.23
N LYS A 493 -19.28 29.51 -41.47
CA LYS A 493 -20.68 29.58 -41.98
C LYS A 493 -21.06 30.85 -42.72
N THR A 494 -20.29 31.93 -42.54
CA THR A 494 -20.43 33.23 -43.23
C THR A 494 -19.80 33.26 -44.62
N THR A 495 -19.07 32.22 -45.01
CA THR A 495 -18.41 32.07 -46.32
C THR A 495 -19.26 31.19 -47.23
N ASP A 496 -19.57 31.74 -48.40
CA ASP A 496 -20.32 31.13 -49.51
C ASP A 496 -19.48 31.00 -50.79
N LYS A 497 -18.21 31.43 -50.76
CA LYS A 497 -17.26 31.23 -51.85
C LYS A 497 -15.82 31.11 -51.40
N ILE A 498 -15.01 30.36 -52.17
CA ILE A 498 -13.57 30.24 -51.99
C ILE A 498 -12.87 30.27 -53.36
N LEU A 499 -11.71 30.91 -53.42
CA LEU A 499 -10.81 30.86 -54.57
C LEU A 499 -9.73 29.81 -54.31
N LEU A 500 -9.53 28.90 -55.26
CA LEU A 500 -8.49 27.86 -55.24
C LEU A 500 -7.51 28.16 -56.38
N ASP A 501 -6.23 28.38 -56.06
CA ASP A 501 -5.15 28.64 -57.02
C ASP A 501 -4.28 27.39 -57.25
N ASN A 502 -3.65 27.24 -58.43
CA ASN A 502 -2.81 26.10 -58.85
C ASN A 502 -3.55 24.76 -59.08
N VAL A 503 -4.85 24.83 -59.34
CA VAL A 503 -5.75 23.71 -59.58
C VAL A 503 -5.52 23.04 -60.94
N PHE A 504 -5.52 21.70 -60.94
CA PHE A 504 -5.36 20.87 -62.14
C PHE A 504 -6.62 20.83 -63.03
N PRO A 505 -6.47 20.58 -64.35
CA PRO A 505 -7.59 20.24 -65.23
C PRO A 505 -8.35 18.99 -64.75
N ASN A 506 -9.67 18.98 -64.98
CA ASN A 506 -10.61 17.92 -64.64
C ASN A 506 -10.72 17.59 -63.14
N ILE A 507 -10.30 18.51 -62.25
CA ILE A 507 -10.46 18.32 -60.80
C ILE A 507 -11.94 18.18 -60.42
N TRP A 508 -12.20 17.34 -59.42
CA TRP A 508 -13.49 17.29 -58.74
C TRP A 508 -13.42 18.07 -57.43
N VAL A 509 -14.33 19.03 -57.24
CA VAL A 509 -14.49 19.80 -55.99
C VAL A 509 -15.78 19.39 -55.29
N ASN A 510 -15.69 19.10 -53.99
CA ASN A 510 -16.84 18.87 -53.11
C ASN A 510 -16.93 19.94 -52.01
N VAL A 511 -18.16 20.35 -51.67
CA VAL A 511 -18.48 21.18 -50.50
C VAL A 511 -19.46 20.41 -49.60
N TYR A 512 -19.21 20.46 -48.29
CA TYR A 512 -20.01 19.79 -47.25
C TYR A 512 -20.38 20.80 -46.16
N ALA A 513 -21.59 20.73 -45.61
CA ALA A 513 -21.97 21.48 -44.41
C ALA A 513 -21.49 20.74 -43.15
N VAL A 514 -21.11 21.49 -42.11
CA VAL A 514 -20.54 20.94 -40.86
C VAL A 514 -21.24 21.53 -39.64
N VAL A 515 -21.66 20.66 -38.72
CA VAL A 515 -22.26 21.02 -37.42
C VAL A 515 -21.45 20.40 -36.28
N GLY A 516 -21.42 21.09 -35.14
CA GLY A 516 -20.70 20.63 -33.96
C GLY A 516 -19.17 20.69 -34.09
N SER A 517 -18.52 20.49 -32.94
CA SER A 517 -17.06 20.56 -32.78
C SER A 517 -16.53 19.35 -32.01
N GLY A 518 -15.21 19.14 -32.05
CA GLY A 518 -14.57 17.95 -31.50
C GLY A 518 -15.13 16.66 -32.11
N ASP A 519 -15.23 15.63 -31.28
CA ASP A 519 -15.68 14.28 -31.67
C ASP A 519 -17.19 14.18 -31.94
N MET A 520 -17.96 15.19 -31.51
CA MET A 520 -19.40 15.33 -31.83
C MET A 520 -19.65 15.93 -33.23
N ARG A 521 -18.62 16.34 -33.97
CA ARG A 521 -18.77 16.95 -35.30
C ARG A 521 -19.47 16.00 -36.28
N LYS A 522 -20.50 16.48 -36.99
CA LYS A 522 -21.07 15.81 -38.17
C LYS A 522 -20.83 16.63 -39.43
N ILE A 523 -20.69 15.91 -40.54
CA ILE A 523 -20.48 16.44 -41.89
C ILE A 523 -21.59 15.86 -42.77
N SER A 524 -22.24 16.69 -43.58
CA SER A 524 -23.26 16.23 -44.52
C SER A 524 -22.68 15.47 -45.72
N SER A 525 -23.54 14.87 -46.54
CA SER A 525 -23.14 14.37 -47.86
C SER A 525 -22.54 15.51 -48.70
N GLY A 526 -21.43 15.24 -49.37
CA GLY A 526 -20.76 16.24 -50.22
C GLY A 526 -21.53 16.53 -51.49
N ARG A 527 -21.82 17.81 -51.76
CA ARG A 527 -22.23 18.25 -53.10
C ARG A 527 -20.96 18.39 -53.94
N GLY A 528 -20.96 17.93 -55.19
CA GLY A 528 -19.76 17.89 -56.03
C GLY A 528 -19.93 18.48 -57.43
N LYS A 529 -18.82 18.96 -58.03
CA LYS A 529 -18.75 19.43 -59.42
C LYS A 529 -17.32 19.31 -59.99
N SER A 530 -17.22 18.95 -61.27
CA SER A 530 -15.96 18.87 -62.03
C SER A 530 -15.59 20.20 -62.71
N VAL A 531 -14.30 20.43 -62.97
CA VAL A 531 -13.80 21.63 -63.69
C VAL A 531 -12.83 21.24 -64.81
N SER A 532 -13.20 21.49 -66.06
CA SER A 532 -12.36 21.21 -67.24
C SER A 532 -11.76 22.50 -67.83
N PHE A 533 -10.43 22.58 -67.90
CA PHE A 533 -9.72 23.55 -68.75
C PHE A 533 -9.45 22.89 -70.11
N GLN A 534 -9.90 23.48 -71.21
CA GLN A 534 -9.83 22.84 -72.54
C GLN A 534 -9.09 23.67 -73.62
N ASP A 535 -8.87 24.98 -73.39
CA ASP A 535 -8.22 25.89 -74.34
C ASP A 535 -6.99 26.59 -73.74
N TYR A 536 -5.77 26.09 -74.00
CA TYR A 536 -4.51 26.88 -74.14
C TYR A 536 -3.31 25.95 -74.47
N GLN A 537 -3.03 25.71 -75.76
CA GLN A 537 -1.84 25.00 -76.28
C GLN A 537 -1.51 25.52 -77.70
N GLU A 538 -0.55 26.43 -77.89
CA GLU A 538 -0.18 26.93 -79.24
C GLU A 538 1.33 27.07 -79.56
N GLU A 539 2.22 27.39 -78.60
CA GLU A 539 3.61 27.77 -78.93
C GLU A 539 4.71 26.83 -78.38
N SER A 540 4.70 25.56 -78.77
CA SER A 540 5.87 24.66 -78.58
C SER A 540 5.95 23.60 -79.67
N LYS A 541 7.15 23.39 -80.23
CA LYS A 541 7.45 22.38 -81.26
C LYS A 541 8.75 21.65 -80.93
N LEU A 542 8.85 20.39 -81.34
CA LEU A 542 10.09 19.60 -81.32
C LEU A 542 10.92 19.88 -82.57
N LEU A 543 12.24 19.65 -82.48
CA LEU A 543 13.18 19.68 -83.60
C LEU A 543 14.11 18.47 -83.52
N ALA A 544 14.39 17.81 -84.64
CA ALA A 544 15.26 16.64 -84.72
C ALA A 544 16.23 16.74 -85.90
N LEU A 545 17.43 16.15 -85.76
CA LEU A 545 18.50 16.12 -86.77
C LEU A 545 19.20 14.74 -86.75
N SER A 546 19.57 14.20 -87.91
CA SER A 546 20.10 12.83 -88.04
C SER A 546 21.46 12.72 -88.74
N THR A 547 22.17 11.64 -88.41
CA THR A 547 23.27 11.06 -89.21
C THR A 547 22.85 9.68 -89.74
N GLU A 548 23.78 8.90 -90.25
CA GLU A 548 23.60 7.48 -90.59
C GLU A 548 23.25 6.57 -89.39
N SER A 549 23.63 6.94 -88.17
CA SER A 549 23.49 6.08 -86.97
C SER A 549 23.10 6.81 -85.69
N THR A 550 22.80 8.12 -85.78
CA THR A 550 22.47 8.96 -84.63
C THR A 550 21.33 9.93 -84.92
N VAL A 551 20.59 10.31 -83.88
CA VAL A 551 19.54 11.35 -83.90
C VAL A 551 19.71 12.27 -82.70
N ARG A 552 19.77 13.58 -82.93
CA ARG A 552 19.75 14.62 -81.89
C ARG A 552 18.41 15.35 -81.89
N VAL A 553 17.81 15.50 -80.72
CA VAL A 553 16.49 16.11 -80.52
C VAL A 553 16.62 17.34 -79.62
N TYR A 554 15.87 18.40 -79.92
CA TYR A 554 15.89 19.69 -79.23
C TYR A 554 14.47 20.19 -78.95
N TRP A 555 14.25 20.80 -77.77
CA TRP A 555 12.98 21.42 -77.41
C TRP A 555 13.19 22.67 -76.54
N LYS A 556 12.18 23.54 -76.49
CA LYS A 556 12.21 24.80 -75.74
C LYS A 556 11.24 24.75 -74.57
N SER A 557 11.75 24.80 -73.34
CA SER A 557 10.90 24.95 -72.16
C SER A 557 10.47 26.41 -72.00
N ASN A 558 9.17 26.70 -72.18
CA ASN A 558 8.59 28.04 -71.96
C ASN A 558 8.26 28.32 -70.46
N GLN A 559 8.66 27.44 -69.55
CA GLN A 559 8.66 27.63 -68.09
C GLN A 559 10.03 27.20 -67.52
N SER A 560 10.47 27.74 -66.38
CA SER A 560 11.83 27.55 -65.84
C SER A 560 11.84 27.80 -64.32
N PRO A 561 12.67 27.11 -63.49
CA PRO A 561 13.89 26.39 -63.88
C PRO A 561 14.01 24.91 -63.45
N SER A 562 14.93 24.23 -64.14
CA SER A 562 15.69 23.02 -63.74
C SER A 562 14.96 21.69 -63.48
N ASN A 563 15.37 20.68 -64.25
CA ASN A 563 15.49 19.27 -63.86
C ASN A 563 14.22 18.46 -63.56
N GLU A 564 13.04 18.86 -64.03
CA GLU A 564 11.95 17.88 -64.13
C GLU A 564 12.26 16.85 -65.24
N PRO A 565 12.16 15.54 -64.95
CA PRO A 565 12.43 14.50 -65.94
C PRO A 565 11.37 14.57 -67.04
N HIS A 566 11.83 14.50 -68.29
CA HIS A 566 10.97 14.29 -69.44
C HIS A 566 11.20 12.87 -69.96
N MET A 567 10.11 12.20 -70.32
CA MET A 567 10.17 10.93 -71.05
C MET A 567 10.30 11.26 -72.53
N LEU A 568 11.48 11.02 -73.10
CA LEU A 568 11.67 11.08 -74.54
C LEU A 568 11.68 9.66 -75.10
N TYR A 569 10.89 9.47 -76.15
CA TYR A 569 10.63 8.22 -76.81
C TYR A 569 11.06 8.33 -78.28
N ILE A 570 11.67 7.27 -78.80
CA ILE A 570 12.00 7.11 -80.21
C ILE A 570 11.68 5.67 -80.64
N GLU A 571 10.95 5.52 -81.74
CA GLU A 571 10.48 4.25 -82.31
C GLU A 571 10.74 4.25 -83.82
N PRO A 572 11.27 3.18 -84.44
CA PRO A 572 11.11 2.99 -85.88
C PRO A 572 9.62 2.95 -86.23
N GLU A 573 9.20 3.53 -87.36
CA GLU A 573 7.76 3.66 -87.67
C GLU A 573 7.02 2.32 -87.81
N ASP A 574 7.73 1.24 -88.14
CA ASP A 574 7.18 -0.12 -88.33
C ASP A 574 7.40 -1.08 -87.12
N ALA A 575 7.81 -0.59 -85.93
CA ALA A 575 8.19 -1.44 -84.79
C ALA A 575 7.20 -1.45 -83.60
N GLU A 576 7.16 -2.56 -82.83
CA GLU A 576 6.37 -2.70 -81.58
C GLU A 576 7.21 -2.62 -80.27
N GLU A 577 8.53 -2.36 -80.33
CA GLU A 577 9.40 -2.27 -79.14
C GLU A 577 10.03 -0.88 -78.92
N ASN A 578 10.21 -0.51 -77.65
CA ASN A 578 10.34 0.89 -77.23
C ASN A 578 11.74 1.23 -76.66
N TYR A 579 12.46 2.15 -77.31
CA TYR A 579 13.65 2.76 -76.71
C TYR A 579 13.27 3.91 -75.76
N LEU A 580 13.14 3.57 -74.48
CA LEU A 580 12.85 4.51 -73.39
C LEU A 580 14.14 5.02 -72.75
N THR A 581 14.31 6.34 -72.64
CA THR A 581 15.34 6.96 -71.79
C THR A 581 14.81 8.23 -71.14
N ALA A 582 14.93 8.31 -69.80
CA ALA A 582 14.57 9.50 -69.05
C ALA A 582 15.71 10.53 -69.13
N PHE A 583 15.40 11.76 -69.55
CA PHE A 583 16.39 12.83 -69.70
C PHE A 583 16.03 14.07 -68.86
N SER A 584 17.08 14.74 -68.36
CA SER A 584 16.99 16.05 -67.70
C SER A 584 17.73 17.10 -68.54
N GLY A 585 17.00 17.93 -69.28
CA GLY A 585 17.59 18.95 -70.16
C GLY A 585 16.60 19.53 -71.18
N THR A 586 17.15 20.13 -72.23
CA THR A 586 16.41 20.68 -73.40
C THR A 586 16.86 20.07 -74.73
N GLN A 587 17.70 19.03 -74.66
CA GLN A 587 18.19 18.26 -75.80
C GLN A 587 18.47 16.81 -75.38
N ALA A 588 18.48 15.90 -76.34
CA ALA A 588 18.86 14.49 -76.18
C ALA A 588 19.58 13.97 -77.44
N GLU A 589 20.28 12.85 -77.30
CA GLU A 589 21.00 12.19 -78.39
C GLU A 589 20.81 10.68 -78.28
N PHE A 590 20.39 10.07 -79.39
CA PHE A 590 20.28 8.63 -79.59
C PHE A 590 21.35 8.18 -80.58
N THR A 591 21.96 7.03 -80.35
CA THR A 591 23.11 6.50 -81.12
C THR A 591 22.99 4.99 -81.31
N GLY A 592 23.54 4.46 -82.39
CA GLY A 592 23.38 3.05 -82.74
C GLY A 592 22.01 2.75 -83.37
N LEU A 593 21.42 3.75 -84.02
CA LEU A 593 20.20 3.61 -84.81
C LEU A 593 20.52 3.00 -86.18
N GLU A 594 19.56 2.27 -86.74
CA GLU A 594 19.68 1.68 -88.08
C GLU A 594 19.75 2.77 -89.17
N PRO A 595 20.61 2.63 -90.19
CA PRO A 595 20.67 3.55 -91.34
C PRO A 595 19.39 3.56 -92.18
N ASN A 596 19.17 4.65 -92.94
CA ASN A 596 18.06 4.83 -93.89
C ASN A 596 16.64 4.56 -93.33
N THR A 597 16.44 4.66 -92.02
CA THR A 597 15.22 4.26 -91.29
C THR A 597 14.50 5.49 -90.73
N GLU A 598 13.15 5.54 -90.84
CA GLU A 598 12.35 6.63 -90.26
C GLU A 598 11.92 6.33 -88.83
N TYR A 599 12.16 7.31 -87.96
CA TYR A 599 11.89 7.23 -86.53
C TYR A 599 10.86 8.28 -86.12
N GLN A 600 9.80 7.84 -85.45
CA GLN A 600 8.85 8.71 -84.76
C GLN A 600 9.40 9.05 -83.36
N ILE A 601 9.26 10.31 -82.95
CA ILE A 601 9.82 10.85 -81.70
C ILE A 601 8.69 11.51 -80.91
N ARG A 602 8.58 11.19 -79.61
CA ARG A 602 7.58 11.80 -78.71
C ARG A 602 8.23 12.24 -77.40
N LEU A 603 8.05 13.51 -77.03
CA LEU A 603 8.45 14.08 -75.74
C LEU A 603 7.20 14.21 -74.86
N ILE A 604 7.19 13.54 -73.71
CA ILE A 604 6.09 13.56 -72.74
C ILE A 604 6.61 14.12 -71.41
N ASN A 605 5.87 15.05 -70.80
CA ASN A 605 6.18 15.57 -69.47
C ASN A 605 5.37 14.86 -68.35
N ASN A 606 5.72 15.13 -67.09
CA ASN A 606 5.07 14.54 -65.91
C ASN A 606 3.57 14.90 -65.77
N PHE A 607 3.04 15.78 -66.63
CA PHE A 607 1.65 16.26 -66.63
C PHE A 607 0.84 15.67 -67.80
N GLY A 608 1.38 14.69 -68.52
CA GLY A 608 0.70 13.98 -69.61
C GLY A 608 0.58 14.76 -70.93
N LEU A 609 1.23 15.93 -71.05
CA LEU A 609 1.29 16.68 -72.30
C LEU A 609 2.40 16.13 -73.19
N SER A 610 2.09 15.94 -74.47
CA SER A 610 2.98 15.31 -75.46
C SER A 610 3.26 16.23 -76.66
N LEU A 611 4.53 16.33 -77.05
CA LEU A 611 4.99 16.89 -78.34
C LEU A 611 5.60 15.80 -79.20
N SER A 612 5.53 15.91 -80.53
CA SER A 612 5.98 14.87 -81.45
C SER A 612 6.55 15.41 -82.77
N THR A 613 7.39 14.59 -83.44
CA THR A 613 7.96 14.80 -84.79
C THR A 613 8.51 13.46 -85.31
N SER A 614 8.71 13.30 -86.62
CA SER A 614 9.54 12.23 -87.18
C SER A 614 10.92 12.73 -87.63
N VAL A 615 11.85 11.81 -87.91
CA VAL A 615 13.12 12.05 -88.63
C VAL A 615 13.66 10.74 -89.23
N LYS A 616 14.24 10.80 -90.43
CA LYS A 616 14.90 9.66 -91.08
C LYS A 616 16.43 9.68 -90.89
N THR A 617 17.05 8.54 -90.60
CA THR A 617 18.53 8.38 -90.61
C THR A 617 19.08 8.34 -92.03
N LYS A 618 20.37 8.61 -92.20
CA LYS A 618 21.05 8.63 -93.51
C LYS A 618 21.56 7.24 -93.93
N PRO A 619 21.96 7.03 -95.19
CA PRO A 619 22.58 5.78 -95.61
C PRO A 619 23.95 5.54 -94.94
N GLY A 620 24.25 4.30 -94.58
CA GLY A 620 25.53 3.88 -93.99
C GLY A 620 26.68 4.00 -94.99
N PRO A 621 27.93 4.29 -94.56
CA PRO A 621 29.08 4.47 -95.46
C PRO A 621 29.62 3.14 -96.02
N PRO A 622 30.22 3.15 -97.23
CA PRO A 622 30.90 1.97 -97.78
C PRO A 622 32.14 1.60 -96.96
N SER A 623 32.45 0.30 -96.92
CA SER A 623 33.53 -0.27 -96.09
C SER A 623 34.66 -0.87 -96.95
N ASN A 624 35.80 -1.20 -96.33
CA ASN A 624 36.93 -1.91 -96.96
C ASN A 624 37.40 -1.37 -98.34
N VAL A 625 37.33 -0.05 -98.54
CA VAL A 625 37.80 0.65 -99.74
C VAL A 625 39.30 0.34 -99.97
N ARG A 626 39.62 -0.28 -101.11
CA ARG A 626 40.92 -0.90 -101.40
C ARG A 626 41.28 -0.79 -102.89
N PRO A 627 42.57 -0.75 -103.26
CA PRO A 627 43.00 -0.84 -104.65
C PRO A 627 43.26 -2.32 -105.03
N THR A 628 42.65 -2.82 -106.11
CA THR A 628 42.82 -4.24 -106.53
C THR A 628 43.66 -4.46 -107.78
N GLU A 629 43.74 -3.47 -108.68
CA GLU A 629 44.83 -3.39 -109.65
C GLU A 629 45.36 -1.95 -109.77
N VAL A 630 46.69 -1.80 -109.72
CA VAL A 630 47.39 -0.52 -109.86
C VAL A 630 48.39 -0.64 -111.00
N LEU A 631 48.13 0.05 -112.11
CA LEU A 631 49.02 0.12 -113.26
C LEU A 631 49.67 1.51 -113.34
N ASN A 632 50.45 1.74 -114.39
CA ASN A 632 51.10 3.04 -114.63
C ASN A 632 50.16 4.10 -115.22
N ASN A 633 48.95 3.74 -115.63
CA ASN A 633 47.97 4.67 -116.23
C ASN A 633 46.52 4.43 -115.78
N SER A 634 46.31 3.56 -114.80
CA SER A 634 44.99 3.13 -114.36
C SER A 634 45.03 2.54 -112.95
N LEU A 635 43.89 2.62 -112.27
CA LEU A 635 43.68 2.21 -110.88
C LEU A 635 42.27 1.65 -110.74
N THR A 636 42.15 0.36 -110.42
CA THR A 636 40.89 -0.26 -110.01
C THR A 636 40.75 -0.17 -108.49
N LEU A 637 39.69 0.49 -108.06
CA LEU A 637 39.22 0.54 -106.68
C LEU A 637 38.09 -0.48 -106.50
N GLU A 638 38.07 -1.17 -105.37
CA GLU A 638 36.93 -1.93 -104.86
C GLU A 638 36.56 -1.42 -103.48
N TRP A 639 35.32 -1.66 -103.08
CA TRP A 639 34.84 -1.51 -101.72
C TRP A 639 33.83 -2.61 -101.42
N ASP A 640 33.50 -2.76 -100.15
CA ASP A 640 32.38 -3.58 -99.72
C ASP A 640 31.21 -2.64 -99.43
N PRO A 641 29.95 -3.08 -99.66
CA PRO A 641 28.78 -2.25 -99.36
C PRO A 641 28.70 -1.93 -97.85
N PRO A 642 27.85 -0.98 -97.44
CA PRO A 642 27.49 -0.81 -96.03
C PRO A 642 26.94 -2.13 -95.48
N THR A 643 27.15 -2.39 -94.18
CA THR A 643 26.65 -3.62 -93.54
C THR A 643 25.13 -3.64 -93.40
N GLU A 644 24.50 -2.47 -93.29
CA GLU A 644 23.07 -2.26 -93.05
C GLU A 644 22.58 -1.01 -93.80
N GLY A 645 21.32 -1.05 -94.26
CA GLY A 645 20.66 0.00 -95.05
C GLY A 645 20.85 -0.14 -96.57
N ASP A 646 19.78 0.10 -97.33
CA ASP A 646 19.81 0.07 -98.80
C ASP A 646 20.67 1.20 -99.41
N VAL A 647 21.23 0.93 -100.59
CA VAL A 647 22.05 1.85 -101.40
C VAL A 647 21.67 1.71 -102.87
N GLU A 648 21.45 2.83 -103.56
CA GLU A 648 21.14 2.85 -105.00
C GLU A 648 22.40 2.99 -105.85
N SER A 649 23.34 3.84 -105.43
CA SER A 649 24.62 4.06 -106.11
C SER A 649 25.73 4.53 -105.16
N TYR A 650 26.95 4.59 -105.67
CA TYR A 650 28.10 5.18 -105.00
C TYR A 650 28.67 6.34 -105.83
N GLU A 651 29.04 7.44 -105.19
CA GLU A 651 29.88 8.47 -105.83
C GLU A 651 31.34 8.25 -105.48
N VAL A 652 32.17 8.09 -106.50
CA VAL A 652 33.62 7.97 -106.38
C VAL A 652 34.31 9.23 -106.92
N TYR A 653 35.19 9.80 -106.11
CA TYR A 653 35.99 10.98 -106.44
C TYR A 653 37.47 10.59 -106.47
N ILE A 654 38.24 11.20 -107.37
CA ILE A 654 39.70 11.02 -107.48
C ILE A 654 40.38 12.37 -107.71
N SER A 655 41.55 12.60 -107.09
CA SER A 655 42.33 13.85 -107.24
C SER A 655 43.82 13.57 -107.00
N PRO A 656 44.78 14.15 -107.73
CA PRO A 656 44.65 15.27 -108.68
C PRO A 656 44.31 14.82 -110.11
N GLY A 657 43.20 15.30 -110.65
CA GLY A 657 42.80 15.10 -112.04
C GLY A 657 41.82 16.19 -112.49
N ASP A 658 41.56 16.29 -113.79
CA ASP A 658 40.81 17.40 -114.39
C ASP A 658 39.28 17.36 -114.13
N SER A 659 38.75 16.30 -113.50
CA SER A 659 37.35 16.25 -113.05
C SER A 659 37.21 16.68 -111.59
N THR A 660 36.39 17.71 -111.35
CA THR A 660 35.91 18.07 -110.01
C THR A 660 34.57 17.42 -109.65
N GLU A 661 33.92 16.77 -110.62
CA GLU A 661 32.64 16.09 -110.44
C GLU A 661 32.85 14.59 -110.11
N PRO A 662 32.02 13.99 -109.25
CA PRO A 662 32.09 12.57 -108.94
C PRO A 662 31.72 11.70 -110.13
N VAL A 663 32.23 10.48 -110.14
CA VAL A 663 31.71 9.40 -110.98
C VAL A 663 30.68 8.62 -110.18
N GLU A 664 29.44 8.55 -110.66
CA GLU A 664 28.41 7.68 -110.11
C GLU A 664 28.62 6.23 -110.58
N VAL A 665 28.51 5.29 -109.65
CA VAL A 665 28.83 3.87 -109.85
C VAL A 665 27.81 3.00 -109.12
N SER A 666 27.05 2.18 -109.85
CA SER A 666 26.03 1.27 -109.29
C SER A 666 26.58 -0.10 -108.86
N GLY A 667 27.88 -0.33 -109.05
CA GLY A 667 28.60 -1.52 -108.56
C GLY A 667 29.62 -1.15 -107.47
N THR A 668 30.18 -2.15 -106.79
CA THR A 668 31.14 -1.95 -105.68
C THR A 668 32.60 -1.87 -106.14
N SER A 669 32.83 -1.47 -107.40
CA SER A 669 34.15 -1.33 -108.00
C SER A 669 34.16 -0.30 -109.13
N HIS A 670 35.27 0.44 -109.27
CA HIS A 670 35.48 1.37 -110.36
C HIS A 670 36.94 1.41 -110.82
N THR A 671 37.18 1.41 -112.14
CA THR A 671 38.51 1.56 -112.73
C THR A 671 38.71 2.96 -113.30
N PHE A 672 39.50 3.76 -112.60
CA PHE A 672 40.02 5.01 -113.13
C PHE A 672 41.07 4.72 -114.21
N SER A 673 40.97 5.41 -115.35
CA SER A 673 41.84 5.23 -116.50
C SER A 673 42.44 6.57 -116.95
N SER A 674 43.47 6.52 -117.80
CA SER A 674 44.22 7.71 -118.25
C SER A 674 44.90 8.50 -117.12
N LEU A 675 45.24 7.84 -116.02
CA LEU A 675 46.01 8.42 -114.92
C LEU A 675 47.47 8.66 -115.32
N THR A 676 48.14 9.59 -114.63
CA THR A 676 49.57 9.85 -114.80
C THR A 676 50.37 8.81 -114.01
N ALA A 677 51.49 8.32 -114.57
CA ALA A 677 52.37 7.36 -113.90
C ALA A 677 53.11 7.98 -112.71
N MET A 678 53.45 7.16 -111.70
CA MET A 678 54.16 7.60 -110.47
C MET A 678 53.52 8.81 -109.77
N THR A 679 52.19 8.94 -109.87
CA THR A 679 51.41 10.03 -109.29
C THR A 679 50.53 9.49 -108.17
N GLU A 680 50.51 10.19 -107.04
CA GLU A 680 49.69 9.86 -105.87
C GLU A 680 48.30 10.47 -106.00
N TYR A 681 47.27 9.66 -105.77
CA TYR A 681 45.87 10.03 -105.89
C TYR A 681 45.14 9.83 -104.57
N PHE A 682 44.44 10.86 -104.11
CA PHE A 682 43.44 10.80 -103.06
C PHE A 682 42.10 10.37 -103.65
N LEU A 683 41.50 9.34 -103.05
CA LEU A 683 40.22 8.77 -103.46
C LEU A 683 39.19 8.89 -102.32
N ARG A 684 37.92 9.05 -102.71
CA ARG A 684 36.78 9.12 -101.80
C ARG A 684 35.62 8.33 -102.39
N VAL A 685 34.95 7.54 -101.55
CA VAL A 685 33.67 6.87 -101.86
C VAL A 685 32.61 7.34 -100.87
N VAL A 686 31.40 7.64 -101.34
CA VAL A 686 30.17 7.72 -100.53
C VAL A 686 29.11 6.82 -101.17
N SER A 687 28.20 6.28 -100.36
CA SER A 687 26.95 5.70 -100.82
C SER A 687 25.87 6.79 -100.96
N VAL A 688 24.92 6.54 -101.85
CA VAL A 688 23.78 7.42 -102.16
C VAL A 688 22.50 6.59 -102.19
N TYR A 689 21.44 7.14 -101.60
CA TYR A 689 20.08 6.62 -101.66
C TYR A 689 19.12 7.82 -101.51
N ASP A 690 18.13 7.96 -102.39
CA ASP A 690 17.11 9.03 -102.35
C ASP A 690 17.74 10.44 -102.24
N ASP A 691 18.73 10.72 -103.09
CA ASP A 691 19.64 11.89 -103.10
C ASP A 691 20.45 12.14 -101.80
N VAL A 692 20.24 11.37 -100.73
CA VAL A 692 20.98 11.49 -99.46
C VAL A 692 22.31 10.74 -99.53
N LYS A 693 23.39 11.42 -99.14
CA LYS A 693 24.76 10.90 -99.20
C LYS A 693 25.30 10.53 -97.82
N SER A 694 26.03 9.42 -97.75
CA SER A 694 26.69 8.94 -96.53
C SER A 694 27.85 9.81 -96.07
N LEU A 695 28.41 9.49 -94.89
CA LEU A 695 29.79 9.90 -94.58
C LEU A 695 30.78 9.29 -95.60
N PRO A 696 31.88 9.99 -95.94
CA PRO A 696 32.85 9.52 -96.91
C PRO A 696 33.89 8.56 -96.32
N MET A 697 34.18 7.48 -97.04
CA MET A 697 35.37 6.65 -96.82
C MET A 697 36.46 7.05 -97.82
N THR A 698 37.72 7.14 -97.37
CA THR A 698 38.82 7.73 -98.15
C THR A 698 40.10 6.91 -98.13
N LEU A 699 40.92 7.06 -99.18
CA LEU A 699 42.15 6.29 -99.41
C LEU A 699 43.16 7.12 -100.21
N MET A 700 44.46 6.81 -100.11
CA MET A 700 45.50 7.35 -101.01
C MET A 700 46.26 6.21 -101.71
N VAL A 701 46.50 6.33 -103.02
CA VAL A 701 47.14 5.29 -103.85
C VAL A 701 48.04 5.92 -104.93
N THR A 702 49.23 5.37 -105.17
CA THR A 702 50.18 5.86 -106.19
C THR A 702 50.28 4.92 -107.38
N THR A 703 50.20 5.45 -108.60
CA THR A 703 50.30 4.68 -109.85
C THR A 703 51.70 4.12 -110.12
N GLY A 704 51.76 2.95 -110.76
CA GLY A 704 53.00 2.17 -110.92
C GLY A 704 53.86 2.51 -112.14
N VAL A 705 54.73 1.56 -112.49
CA VAL A 705 55.57 1.54 -113.72
C VAL A 705 55.40 0.15 -114.38
N THR A 706 55.65 0.02 -115.68
CA THR A 706 55.21 -1.14 -116.50
C THR A 706 55.69 -2.52 -116.02
N LYS A 707 54.77 -3.50 -116.10
CA LYS A 707 54.70 -4.79 -115.39
C LYS A 707 55.42 -5.98 -116.07
N PRO A 708 56.19 -6.80 -115.34
CA PRO A 708 56.54 -8.19 -115.74
C PRO A 708 55.54 -9.25 -115.21
N SER A 709 55.64 -10.48 -115.74
CA SER A 709 54.71 -11.61 -115.47
C SER A 709 54.99 -12.39 -114.16
N PRO A 710 54.01 -13.18 -113.64
CA PRO A 710 54.05 -13.75 -112.29
C PRO A 710 54.53 -15.22 -112.19
N SER A 711 54.96 -15.63 -111.00
CA SER A 711 54.86 -17.00 -110.48
C SER A 711 54.93 -17.04 -108.93
N PRO A 712 54.41 -18.09 -108.24
CA PRO A 712 54.19 -18.15 -106.78
C PRO A 712 55.36 -18.91 -106.06
N PRO A 713 55.31 -19.42 -104.80
CA PRO A 713 54.20 -19.56 -103.82
C PRO A 713 54.56 -19.39 -102.30
N LEU A 714 53.66 -19.89 -101.43
CA LEU A 714 53.83 -20.43 -100.05
C LEU A 714 53.37 -19.63 -98.81
N ASN A 715 52.84 -20.40 -97.84
CA ASN A 715 52.28 -20.00 -96.54
C ASN A 715 53.35 -19.78 -95.45
N ILE A 716 52.98 -19.07 -94.37
CA ILE A 716 53.48 -19.27 -92.99
C ILE A 716 52.44 -18.73 -91.97
N ILE A 717 52.60 -19.03 -90.67
CA ILE A 717 51.56 -18.97 -89.61
C ILE A 717 51.98 -18.07 -88.43
N ALA A 718 51.00 -17.63 -87.61
CA ALA A 718 51.10 -17.00 -86.26
C ALA A 718 51.37 -15.47 -86.23
N ILE A 719 51.19 -14.70 -85.14
CA ILE A 719 50.96 -14.94 -83.69
C ILE A 719 49.92 -13.91 -83.15
N ALA A 720 49.29 -14.12 -81.98
CA ALA A 720 48.59 -13.06 -81.22
C ALA A 720 48.89 -13.08 -79.68
N LEU A 721 48.91 -11.89 -79.07
CA LEU A 721 49.03 -11.52 -77.64
C LEU A 721 48.15 -10.24 -77.43
N GLY A 722 47.70 -9.81 -76.25
CA GLY A 722 47.70 -10.38 -74.89
C GLY A 722 47.59 -9.30 -73.76
N VAL A 723 46.94 -9.66 -72.63
CA VAL A 723 47.13 -9.12 -71.25
C VAL A 723 46.53 -7.74 -70.83
N GLY A 724 45.90 -7.71 -69.63
CA GLY A 724 45.76 -6.54 -68.72
C GLY A 724 44.38 -6.40 -68.05
N LEU A 725 44.19 -5.93 -66.80
CA LEU A 725 45.05 -5.55 -65.66
C LEU A 725 44.22 -5.57 -64.34
N GLY A 726 44.83 -5.60 -63.13
CA GLY A 726 44.08 -5.64 -61.85
C GLY A 726 44.88 -5.27 -60.56
N VAL A 727 44.42 -4.23 -59.86
CA VAL A 727 45.08 -3.37 -58.83
C VAL A 727 45.09 -3.95 -57.38
N VAL A 728 46.01 -3.49 -56.50
CA VAL A 728 45.82 -3.01 -55.08
C VAL A 728 47.07 -3.20 -54.17
N ALA A 729 47.18 -2.38 -53.11
CA ALA A 729 48.41 -1.91 -52.45
C ALA A 729 48.91 -2.62 -51.15
N LEU A 730 50.15 -2.26 -50.80
CA LEU A 730 50.94 -2.46 -49.55
C LEU A 730 50.58 -1.37 -48.49
N LEU A 731 51.03 -1.29 -47.22
CA LEU A 731 51.64 -2.16 -46.16
C LEU A 731 51.74 -1.30 -44.85
N LEU A 732 51.84 -1.95 -43.67
CA LEU A 732 52.67 -1.60 -42.45
C LEU A 732 52.65 -0.16 -41.80
N ILE A 733 53.17 0.11 -40.58
CA ILE A 733 53.17 -0.58 -39.25
C ILE A 733 53.79 0.36 -38.15
N ILE A 734 53.50 0.14 -36.85
CA ILE A 734 54.26 0.56 -35.62
C ILE A 734 54.44 2.08 -35.29
N GLY A 735 54.34 2.42 -33.98
CA GLY A 735 54.97 3.61 -33.34
C GLY A 735 54.20 4.16 -32.11
N ILE A 736 54.33 3.68 -30.86
CA ILE A 736 55.45 3.63 -29.87
C ILE A 736 55.69 4.95 -29.08
N VAL A 737 55.79 4.85 -27.72
CA VAL A 737 56.36 5.83 -26.73
C VAL A 737 55.56 7.14 -26.48
N VAL A 738 55.49 7.75 -25.27
CA VAL A 738 55.68 7.32 -23.85
C VAL A 738 54.99 8.30 -22.88
N THR A 739 54.86 7.94 -21.59
CA THR A 739 54.24 8.72 -20.50
C THR A 739 54.92 10.04 -20.09
N CYS A 740 54.19 10.84 -19.29
CA CYS A 740 54.66 11.89 -18.34
C CYS A 740 54.97 13.29 -18.94
N ARG A 741 54.85 14.43 -18.23
CA ARG A 741 54.68 14.67 -16.76
C ARG A 741 54.21 16.11 -16.44
N LYS A 742 53.84 16.32 -15.15
CA LYS A 742 53.90 17.59 -14.36
C LYS A 742 52.88 18.71 -14.69
N TYR A 743 52.56 19.67 -13.80
CA TYR A 743 52.44 19.77 -12.31
C TYR A 743 52.24 21.27 -11.95
N ARG A 744 51.29 21.63 -11.08
CA ARG A 744 51.22 22.89 -10.26
C ARG A 744 49.82 22.98 -9.60
N LYS A 745 49.61 23.57 -8.39
CA LYS A 745 50.47 23.83 -7.22
C LYS A 745 49.60 24.39 -6.07
N LEU A 746 49.80 23.97 -4.81
CA LEU A 746 49.39 24.70 -3.57
C LEU A 746 47.84 24.86 -3.36
N LYS A 747 47.25 25.09 -2.16
CA LYS A 747 47.74 25.38 -0.78
C LYS A 747 46.63 25.14 0.30
N ALA A 748 46.94 24.39 1.37
CA ALA A 748 46.47 24.45 2.78
C ALA A 748 44.97 24.40 3.22
N ALA A 749 44.79 23.74 4.39
CA ALA A 749 43.75 23.90 5.45
C ALA A 749 42.28 23.49 5.12
N MET A 750 41.47 22.79 5.95
CA MET A 750 41.26 22.75 7.43
C MET A 750 40.68 24.08 7.98
N ASN A 751 39.53 24.17 8.67
CA ASN A 751 38.71 23.18 9.39
C ASN A 751 37.21 23.60 9.52
N THR A 752 36.41 22.65 10.01
CA THR A 752 34.99 22.64 10.45
C THR A 752 34.42 23.80 11.30
N ALA A 753 33.13 24.10 11.07
CA ALA A 753 32.06 24.41 12.05
C ALA A 753 30.70 24.01 11.40
N ALA A 754 29.78 23.22 11.98
CA ALA A 754 29.01 23.27 13.24
C ALA A 754 27.79 24.23 13.20
N GLY A 755 26.56 23.83 13.55
CA GLY A 755 26.05 22.50 13.93
C GLY A 755 24.58 22.50 14.44
N TYR A 756 24.14 21.40 15.10
CA TYR A 756 22.84 21.16 15.77
C TYR A 756 21.59 20.98 14.85
N GLU A 757 20.51 20.27 15.23
CA GLU A 757 20.02 19.82 16.56
C GLU A 757 19.99 18.27 16.84
N ARG A 758 19.14 17.81 17.77
CA ARG A 758 19.11 16.48 18.47
C ARG A 758 18.01 15.53 17.87
N ALA A 759 17.79 14.25 18.24
CA ALA A 759 18.28 13.39 19.33
C ALA A 759 18.21 11.85 19.02
N ILE A 760 19.29 11.09 19.30
CA ILE A 760 19.43 9.96 20.27
C ILE A 760 18.17 9.06 20.58
N PRO A 761 18.23 7.69 20.62
CA PRO A 761 19.21 6.73 20.05
C PRO A 761 18.66 5.35 19.52
N THR A 762 19.60 4.47 19.15
CA THR A 762 19.63 3.01 18.81
C THR A 762 18.82 2.04 19.73
N VAL A 763 18.58 0.73 19.44
CA VAL A 763 19.52 -0.40 19.13
C VAL A 763 18.92 -1.59 18.33
N ALA A 764 19.74 -2.09 17.39
CA ALA A 764 20.02 -3.44 16.85
C ALA A 764 19.71 -4.73 17.70
N LYS A 765 19.86 -6.01 17.28
CA LYS A 765 20.22 -6.76 16.03
C LYS A 765 19.71 -8.24 16.14
N PRO A 766 19.78 -9.11 15.09
CA PRO A 766 19.14 -10.45 15.07
C PRO A 766 20.10 -11.66 15.20
N ALA A 767 19.55 -12.87 15.43
CA ALA A 767 20.08 -14.18 14.95
C ALA A 767 19.06 -15.35 15.15
N THR A 768 19.16 -16.43 14.35
CA THR A 768 18.33 -17.66 14.42
C THR A 768 19.16 -18.95 14.50
N PRO A 769 18.67 -20.04 15.14
CA PRO A 769 19.24 -21.38 15.07
C PRO A 769 18.40 -22.37 14.21
N ARG A 770 18.82 -23.65 14.12
CA ARG A 770 18.37 -24.65 13.14
C ARG A 770 17.54 -25.83 13.73
N VAL A 771 16.86 -26.54 12.82
CA VAL A 771 16.07 -27.78 13.02
C VAL A 771 16.90 -29.07 12.77
N PRO A 772 16.67 -30.17 13.52
CA PRO A 772 16.97 -31.56 13.13
C PRO A 772 15.68 -32.41 12.85
N VAL A 773 15.84 -33.66 12.37
CA VAL A 773 14.81 -34.42 11.60
C VAL A 773 14.77 -35.93 11.97
N LYS A 774 13.65 -36.64 11.66
CA LYS A 774 13.33 -38.11 11.80
C LYS A 774 12.54 -38.52 13.09
N VAL A 775 11.66 -39.55 13.15
CA VAL A 775 11.19 -40.60 12.17
C VAL A 775 9.84 -41.29 12.55
N ASP A 776 9.11 -41.80 11.55
CA ASP A 776 8.12 -42.92 11.42
C ASP A 776 6.95 -43.26 12.42
N VAL A 777 5.79 -43.64 11.80
CA VAL A 777 4.86 -44.79 12.10
C VAL A 777 4.08 -44.77 13.45
N ASP A 778 2.75 -45.02 13.54
CA ASP A 778 1.96 -46.15 12.99
C ASP A 778 0.42 -45.88 12.86
N GLU A 779 -0.35 -46.88 12.41
CA GLU A 779 -1.82 -46.91 12.23
C GLU A 779 -2.66 -46.96 13.53
N ARG A 780 -3.89 -46.38 13.49
CA ARG A 780 -5.14 -47.15 13.78
C ARG A 780 -6.47 -46.46 13.42
N ARG A 781 -7.49 -47.29 13.17
CA ARG A 781 -8.93 -46.94 13.07
C ARG A 781 -9.67 -47.21 14.39
N TYR A 782 -10.79 -46.52 14.62
CA TYR A 782 -12.11 -47.00 15.11
C TYR A 782 -13.09 -45.81 14.93
N GLU A 783 -14.08 -45.80 14.03
CA GLU A 783 -15.36 -46.54 13.99
C GLU A 783 -16.35 -46.23 15.14
N ASN A 784 -17.39 -45.44 14.82
CA ASN A 784 -18.84 -45.77 14.92
C ASN A 784 -19.66 -44.54 14.47
N ALA A 785 -20.49 -44.62 13.43
CA ALA A 785 -21.88 -45.13 13.41
C ALA A 785 -22.86 -44.16 14.11
N ALA A 786 -23.64 -43.31 13.42
CA ALA A 786 -24.63 -43.49 12.33
C ALA A 786 -26.07 -43.56 12.84
N VAL A 787 -26.85 -42.52 12.50
CA VAL A 787 -28.30 -42.57 12.31
C VAL A 787 -28.58 -41.85 10.99
N ALA A 788 -29.46 -42.40 10.18
CA ALA A 788 -30.00 -41.75 8.99
C ALA A 788 -31.53 -41.75 9.09
N ASP A 789 -32.17 -40.79 8.44
CA ASP A 789 -33.52 -41.00 7.94
C ASP A 789 -33.64 -40.42 6.53
N GLN A 790 -34.58 -40.95 5.75
CA GLN A 790 -34.81 -40.59 4.36
C GLN A 790 -36.23 -40.07 4.19
N MET A 791 -36.37 -38.98 3.44
CA MET A 791 -37.49 -38.88 2.50
C MET A 791 -36.98 -38.46 1.14
N ALA A 792 -37.40 -39.20 0.12
CA ALA A 792 -37.20 -38.91 -1.28
C ALA A 792 -38.55 -39.06 -1.97
N ASP A 793 -38.78 -38.28 -3.03
CA ASP A 793 -39.85 -38.57 -3.98
C ASP A 793 -39.34 -38.46 -5.42
N ARG A 794 -40.16 -38.89 -6.39
CA ARG A 794 -39.71 -39.38 -7.70
C ARG A 794 -40.42 -38.70 -8.89
N GLU A 795 -39.96 -39.14 -10.07
CA GLU A 795 -40.62 -39.13 -11.39
C GLU A 795 -40.24 -37.98 -12.37
N ALA A 796 -40.13 -38.20 -13.69
CA ALA A 796 -39.89 -39.46 -14.43
C ALA A 796 -39.38 -39.25 -15.88
N ARG A 797 -38.38 -40.06 -16.27
CA ARG A 797 -38.14 -40.68 -17.61
C ARG A 797 -38.31 -39.87 -18.91
N GLY A 798 -37.22 -39.76 -19.68
CA GLY A 798 -37.23 -39.58 -21.14
C GLY A 798 -36.00 -40.22 -21.81
N GLN A 799 -36.17 -41.03 -22.87
CA GLN A 799 -35.08 -41.76 -23.56
C GLN A 799 -35.09 -41.63 -25.09
N LYS A 800 -33.90 -41.40 -25.68
CA LYS A 800 -33.35 -41.95 -26.96
C LYS A 800 -31.94 -41.34 -27.17
N LYS A 801 -30.85 -42.12 -27.27
CA LYS A 801 -30.33 -42.81 -28.48
C LYS A 801 -30.26 -41.88 -29.72
N GLY A 802 -29.12 -41.49 -30.29
CA GLY A 802 -27.69 -41.70 -29.95
C GLY A 802 -26.84 -42.18 -31.15
N LYS A 803 -25.55 -41.79 -31.23
CA LYS A 803 -24.52 -42.37 -32.14
C LYS A 803 -23.09 -41.91 -31.80
N SER A 804 -22.10 -42.46 -32.51
CA SER A 804 -20.67 -42.50 -32.17
C SER A 804 -19.83 -42.79 -33.45
N VAL A 805 -18.48 -42.77 -33.51
CA VAL A 805 -17.47 -42.83 -32.43
C VAL A 805 -16.50 -41.60 -32.37
N PRO A 806 -15.24 -41.50 -32.89
CA PRO A 806 -14.22 -40.64 -32.25
C PRO A 806 -13.34 -39.72 -33.17
N MET A 807 -12.36 -39.07 -32.52
CA MET A 807 -10.94 -38.93 -32.93
C MET A 807 -10.44 -37.65 -33.64
N VAL A 808 -9.72 -36.83 -32.85
CA VAL A 808 -8.32 -36.35 -33.00
C VAL A 808 -8.20 -34.90 -32.48
N ALA A 809 -7.18 -34.64 -31.66
CA ALA A 809 -6.84 -33.31 -31.19
C ALA A 809 -5.79 -32.65 -32.09
N MET A 810 -6.00 -31.39 -32.43
CA MET A 810 -4.94 -30.48 -32.90
C MET A 810 -5.04 -29.16 -32.15
N LYS A 811 -3.88 -28.58 -31.82
CA LYS A 811 -3.77 -27.23 -31.25
C LYS A 811 -4.02 -26.18 -32.33
N PRO A 812 -4.55 -24.99 -32.00
CA PRO A 812 -4.51 -23.86 -32.93
C PRO A 812 -3.04 -23.47 -33.22
N PRO A 813 -2.69 -23.10 -34.45
CA PRO A 813 -1.38 -22.52 -34.76
C PRO A 813 -1.18 -21.16 -34.08
N THR A 814 0.09 -20.81 -33.82
CA THR A 814 0.49 -19.46 -33.43
C THR A 814 0.55 -18.54 -34.64
N ASP A 815 0.15 -17.29 -34.46
CA ASP A 815 0.07 -16.29 -35.52
C ASP A 815 1.46 -15.73 -35.93
N TYR A 816 1.65 -15.65 -37.25
CA TYR A 816 2.72 -15.02 -38.02
C TYR A 816 2.11 -14.82 -39.43
N GLY A 817 2.17 -13.67 -40.10
CA GLY A 817 2.79 -12.41 -39.70
C GLY A 817 3.34 -11.66 -40.92
N ASP A 818 2.46 -11.03 -41.70
CA ASP A 818 2.78 -10.19 -42.87
C ASP A 818 2.44 -8.72 -42.50
N GLU A 819 3.37 -7.77 -42.39
CA GLU A 819 4.29 -7.19 -43.38
C GLU A 819 3.72 -5.91 -44.03
N TYR A 820 4.34 -4.76 -43.70
CA TYR A 820 3.99 -3.43 -44.21
C TYR A 820 4.78 -3.12 -45.49
N ALA A 821 4.13 -3.20 -46.66
CA ALA A 821 4.69 -2.64 -47.89
C ALA A 821 3.61 -2.24 -48.90
N TYR A 822 3.31 -0.94 -49.03
CA TYR A 822 2.59 -0.41 -50.19
C TYR A 822 2.91 1.07 -50.43
N VAL A 823 3.74 1.36 -51.44
CA VAL A 823 4.02 2.72 -51.94
C VAL A 823 4.18 2.66 -53.46
N ALA A 824 3.40 3.49 -54.17
CA ALA A 824 3.51 3.88 -55.57
C ALA A 824 3.60 2.79 -56.66
N GLN A 825 2.60 2.74 -57.55
CA GLN A 825 2.71 3.38 -58.89
C GLN A 825 1.41 3.26 -59.71
N GLN A 826 0.62 4.33 -59.72
CA GLN A 826 0.21 5.11 -60.90
C GLN A 826 -0.60 6.33 -60.46
#